data_AF-A0A523PX26-F1
#
_entry.id   AF-A0A523PX26-F1
#
_cell.length_a   1.000
_cell.length_b   1.000
_cell.length_c   1.000
_cell.angle_alpha   90.00
_cell.angle_beta   90.00
_cell.angle_gamma   90.00
#
_symmetry.space_group_name_H-M   'P 1'
#
loop_
_entity.id
_entity.type
_entity.pdbx_description
1 polymer ?
#
loop_
_entity_poly.entity_id
_entity_poly.type
_entity_poly.pdbx_seq_one_letter_code
_entity_poly.pdbx_strand_id
1 'polypeptide(L)'
;MDLLQRTRKENRIAMNVYGLLGKNISYSFSEKYFKEKFESQNIVDTQYLVFDLESLDNLNQDLFENPQLKGFNITIPYKEKIIEFLDELSPIAKEIGAVNTVKIENGKKIGHNTDAHGFEISLAPFLEKQKHEKALILGTGGASKAILYVLKKLGIKPLVVSRNPTKSQISYLDLTQEIIETHTLVINCSPVGTFPKVDESPGIPYEFITENHLFYDLIYNPEKTTFLAKAQEKGAQIIGGYPMLVGQAEKAWEIWNDPENETDREKNTEIKLEIIEKLNQLNLQNVEDAEYYNQYLDLIKIWKNTGYPTKAKTHQINTDYHKSQQDCLEKILQSPSLVALHHKQNLSIREEILETLEKWLKEDELKPGYHKEWLYLKSKWEKSASPVSLEDEQKTKEKWDVLSNDLEKRRQEILEKKIALFNLNKEKKLALLQEIEAFVIQAKDSNESWKIKSEKFETLSGEFKSIGPVSSKDSTKLWKEFLGLQAPFLKEKNQFYKELKNSYKESIIAKKDLIEKAKLAQNSPDVKQAIHTLKALQTQWKNSGVLPRKEGQKLWEEFQKICNDFFQKTSSLNTKPSKDNSRAKNELFLALQNENFDLDKEKQIELLNSYNLKWFELRDTFNSDLDQNFKTFLQEKAKQLDLSKELEKHSQSLKKSNPRNALREKKAEPKKNLSLLIQEKSKLENNLAFFKNSSKDNPLLKETHQKLAALESEIQSLKRINN
;
A
#
# COMPACT_ATOMS: atom_id res chain seq x y z
N MET A 1 13.06 12.23 43.02
CA MET A 1 13.92 12.44 41.84
C MET A 1 15.08 11.43 41.75
N ASP A 2 14.98 10.19 42.28
CA ASP A 2 16.04 9.18 42.00
C ASP A 2 15.67 7.67 42.18
N LEU A 3 14.38 7.30 42.21
CA LEU A 3 13.97 5.87 42.26
C LEU A 3 13.11 5.41 41.07
N LEU A 4 12.41 6.34 40.42
CA LEU A 4 11.63 6.07 39.19
C LEU A 4 12.44 6.26 37.89
N GLN A 5 13.65 6.84 37.97
CA GLN A 5 14.56 6.93 36.83
C GLN A 5 15.58 5.78 36.77
N ARG A 6 15.83 5.08 37.89
CA ARG A 6 16.71 3.88 37.91
C ARG A 6 16.02 2.64 37.35
N THR A 7 14.70 2.47 37.56
CA THR A 7 13.94 1.34 37.02
C THR A 7 13.58 1.45 35.53
N ARG A 8 13.83 2.59 34.87
CA ARG A 8 13.61 2.75 33.43
C ARG A 8 14.84 2.51 32.55
N LYS A 9 16.00 2.18 33.15
CA LYS A 9 17.25 1.96 32.42
C LYS A 9 17.68 0.49 32.31
N GLU A 10 16.95 -0.46 32.90
CA GLU A 10 17.41 -1.87 33.02
C GLU A 10 16.42 -2.97 32.56
N ASN A 11 15.38 -2.68 31.77
CA ASN A 11 14.59 -3.75 31.13
C ASN A 11 14.11 -3.36 29.71
N ARG A 12 15.05 -3.11 28.79
CA ARG A 12 14.74 -3.35 27.37
C ARG A 12 14.90 -4.85 27.15
N ILE A 13 13.77 -5.59 27.20
CA ILE A 13 13.74 -6.98 26.73
C ILE A 13 14.33 -6.97 25.32
N ALA A 14 15.43 -7.68 25.11
CA ALA A 14 16.07 -7.76 23.81
C ALA A 14 15.12 -8.51 22.87
N MET A 15 14.53 -7.77 21.93
CA MET A 15 13.55 -8.30 20.99
C MET A 15 14.25 -9.16 19.94
N ASN A 16 13.86 -10.43 19.79
CA ASN A 16 14.37 -11.32 18.75
C ASN A 16 13.73 -10.96 17.40
N VAL A 17 14.55 -10.80 16.36
CA VAL A 17 14.08 -10.47 15.01
C VAL A 17 14.25 -11.67 14.10
N TYR A 18 13.15 -12.05 13.46
CA TYR A 18 13.12 -12.91 12.30
C TYR A 18 12.63 -12.15 11.08
N GLY A 19 12.72 -12.74 9.90
CA GLY A 19 12.09 -12.10 8.75
C GLY A 19 12.13 -12.90 7.46
N LEU A 20 11.72 -12.25 6.37
CA LEU A 20 11.71 -12.79 5.02
C LEU A 20 12.47 -11.88 4.07
N LEU A 21 13.50 -12.40 3.43
CA LEU A 21 14.28 -11.75 2.38
C LEU A 21 13.77 -12.15 0.99
N GLY A 22 13.53 -11.18 0.11
CA GLY A 22 13.10 -11.41 -1.26
C GLY A 22 13.02 -10.12 -2.05
N LYS A 23 12.42 -10.18 -3.25
CA LYS A 23 12.22 -9.01 -4.11
C LYS A 23 10.77 -8.93 -4.59
N ASN A 24 10.15 -7.76 -4.44
CA ASN A 24 8.73 -7.49 -4.66
C ASN A 24 7.84 -8.42 -3.81
N ILE A 25 8.07 -8.42 -2.50
CA ILE A 25 7.44 -9.35 -1.55
C ILE A 25 6.71 -8.67 -0.39
N SER A 26 6.47 -7.36 -0.47
CA SER A 26 5.73 -6.60 0.56
C SER A 26 4.33 -7.14 0.89
N TYR A 27 3.77 -8.04 0.07
CA TYR A 27 2.48 -8.70 0.28
C TYR A 27 2.60 -10.11 0.90
N SER A 28 3.78 -10.49 1.37
CA SER A 28 4.08 -11.87 1.76
C SER A 28 3.13 -12.42 2.83
N PHE A 29 2.71 -13.66 2.62
CA PHE A 29 1.94 -14.43 3.61
C PHE A 29 2.74 -14.70 4.89
N SER A 30 4.06 -14.89 4.79
CA SER A 30 4.90 -15.32 5.90
C SER A 30 4.84 -14.36 7.09
N GLU A 31 4.82 -13.05 6.83
CA GLU A 31 4.73 -12.03 7.88
C GLU A 31 3.43 -12.18 8.67
N LYS A 32 2.30 -12.28 7.97
CA LYS A 32 0.99 -12.48 8.60
C LYS A 32 0.95 -13.79 9.39
N TYR A 33 1.45 -14.88 8.82
CA TYR A 33 1.47 -16.19 9.47
C TYR A 33 2.25 -16.16 10.79
N PHE A 34 3.48 -15.64 10.78
CA PHE A 34 4.31 -15.58 11.98
C PHE A 34 3.76 -14.61 13.01
N LYS A 35 3.17 -13.49 12.59
CA LYS A 35 2.47 -12.58 13.50
C LYS A 35 1.32 -13.28 14.23
N GLU A 36 0.44 -13.95 13.50
CA GLU A 36 -0.68 -14.70 14.09
C GLU A 36 -0.19 -15.86 14.98
N LYS A 37 0.91 -16.52 14.60
CA LYS A 37 1.55 -17.55 15.42
C LYS A 37 2.08 -16.98 16.75
N PHE A 38 2.80 -15.87 16.71
CA PHE A 38 3.37 -15.26 17.92
C PHE A 38 2.28 -14.78 18.87
N GLU A 39 1.24 -14.14 18.32
CA GLU A 39 0.07 -13.71 19.09
C GLU A 39 -0.67 -14.92 19.72
N SER A 40 -0.93 -15.97 18.94
CA SER A 40 -1.68 -17.15 19.43
C SER A 40 -0.90 -18.02 20.41
N GLN A 41 0.43 -17.97 20.40
CA GLN A 41 1.31 -18.75 21.28
C GLN A 41 1.91 -17.91 22.42
N ASN A 42 1.48 -16.66 22.59
CA ASN A 42 1.98 -15.71 23.59
C ASN A 42 3.51 -15.51 23.55
N ILE A 43 4.07 -15.46 22.34
CA ILE A 43 5.50 -15.14 22.13
C ILE A 43 5.61 -13.62 22.06
N VAL A 44 6.05 -12.99 23.15
CA VAL A 44 5.96 -11.53 23.37
C VAL A 44 7.25 -10.76 23.10
N ASP A 45 8.37 -11.46 22.89
CA ASP A 45 9.71 -10.91 22.72
C ASP A 45 10.28 -11.12 21.30
N THR A 46 9.41 -11.41 20.33
CA THR A 46 9.81 -11.80 18.97
C THR A 46 9.01 -11.05 17.91
N GLN A 47 9.65 -10.64 16.82
CA GLN A 47 8.98 -10.10 15.63
C GLN A 47 9.46 -10.77 14.34
N TYR A 48 8.61 -10.69 13.31
CA TYR A 48 8.92 -11.15 11.96
C TYR A 48 8.77 -9.97 10.98
N LEU A 49 9.83 -9.65 10.25
CA LEU A 49 9.88 -8.49 9.33
C LEU A 49 10.04 -8.92 7.87
N VAL A 50 9.63 -8.07 6.94
CA VAL A 50 9.88 -8.26 5.50
C VAL A 50 11.04 -7.39 5.04
N PHE A 51 12.07 -8.03 4.47
CA PHE A 51 13.23 -7.40 3.86
C PHE A 51 13.09 -7.49 2.33
N ASP A 52 12.40 -6.51 1.75
CA ASP A 52 12.15 -6.42 0.31
C ASP A 52 13.30 -5.68 -0.39
N LEU A 53 14.28 -6.44 -0.89
CA LEU A 53 15.53 -5.91 -1.44
C LEU A 53 15.61 -6.09 -2.96
N GLU A 54 15.96 -5.01 -3.66
CA GLU A 54 16.14 -5.01 -5.12
C GLU A 54 17.37 -5.80 -5.59
N SER A 55 18.39 -5.92 -4.73
CA SER A 55 19.65 -6.64 -4.94
C SER A 55 20.23 -7.18 -3.62
N LEU A 56 21.26 -8.02 -3.69
CA LEU A 56 21.97 -8.54 -2.51
C LEU A 56 23.26 -7.77 -2.18
N ASP A 57 23.58 -6.70 -2.92
CA ASP A 57 24.90 -6.06 -2.90
C ASP A 57 25.26 -5.44 -1.54
N ASN A 58 24.26 -4.96 -0.80
CA ASN A 58 24.42 -4.31 0.50
C ASN A 58 23.88 -5.14 1.68
N LEU A 59 23.83 -6.48 1.56
CA LEU A 59 23.20 -7.34 2.55
C LEU A 59 23.73 -7.18 3.99
N ASN A 60 25.00 -6.79 4.12
CA ASN A 60 25.58 -6.49 5.43
C ASN A 60 24.80 -5.37 6.14
N GLN A 61 24.64 -4.22 5.50
CA GLN A 61 23.92 -3.07 6.06
C GLN A 61 22.41 -3.31 6.14
N ASP A 62 21.84 -3.95 5.11
CA ASP A 62 20.38 -4.10 4.99
C ASP A 62 19.81 -5.20 5.90
N LEU A 63 20.65 -6.15 6.35
CA LEU A 63 20.20 -7.32 7.10
C LEU A 63 21.16 -7.76 8.22
N PHE A 64 22.43 -8.03 7.92
CA PHE A 64 23.33 -8.72 8.86
C PHE A 64 23.86 -7.85 10.01
N GLU A 65 23.92 -6.53 9.87
CA GLU A 65 24.33 -5.61 10.93
C GLU A 65 23.29 -5.50 12.06
N ASN A 66 22.09 -6.06 11.89
CA ASN A 66 21.07 -6.08 12.93
C ASN A 66 21.44 -7.09 14.05
N PRO A 67 21.86 -6.64 15.25
CA PRO A 67 22.29 -7.54 16.33
C PRO A 67 21.15 -8.38 16.92
N GLN A 68 19.91 -8.02 16.63
CA GLN A 68 18.72 -8.73 17.08
C GLN A 68 18.26 -9.81 16.11
N LEU A 69 18.82 -9.88 14.89
CA LEU A 69 18.45 -10.87 13.89
C LEU A 69 18.91 -12.27 14.31
N LYS A 70 17.95 -13.18 14.50
CA LYS A 70 18.18 -14.59 14.90
C LYS A 70 18.04 -15.57 13.74
N GLY A 71 17.34 -15.18 12.69
CA GLY A 71 17.16 -15.99 11.49
C GLY A 71 16.23 -15.32 10.50
N PHE A 72 16.16 -15.84 9.27
CA PHE A 72 15.26 -15.31 8.26
C PHE A 72 14.98 -16.35 7.19
N ASN A 73 13.80 -16.28 6.58
CA ASN A 73 13.47 -17.00 5.37
C ASN A 73 13.93 -16.24 4.14
N ILE A 74 14.03 -16.96 3.02
CA ILE A 74 14.44 -16.42 1.73
C ILE A 74 13.46 -16.92 0.68
N THR A 75 13.01 -16.01 -0.18
CA THR A 75 12.15 -16.33 -1.30
C THR A 75 12.76 -15.85 -2.62
N ILE A 76 11.97 -15.93 -3.69
CA ILE A 76 12.38 -15.51 -5.02
C ILE A 76 12.93 -14.07 -5.02
N PRO A 77 13.98 -13.78 -5.82
CA PRO A 77 14.77 -14.69 -6.65
C PRO A 77 16.06 -15.21 -5.97
N TYR A 78 16.19 -15.08 -4.64
CA TYR A 78 17.50 -15.14 -3.98
C TYR A 78 17.90 -16.49 -3.37
N LYS A 79 17.04 -17.52 -3.45
CA LYS A 79 17.30 -18.83 -2.81
C LYS A 79 18.63 -19.48 -3.20
N GLU A 80 19.13 -19.24 -4.40
CA GLU A 80 20.43 -19.76 -4.85
C GLU A 80 21.56 -18.76 -4.57
N LYS A 81 21.32 -17.47 -4.88
CA LYS A 81 22.33 -16.41 -4.78
C LYS A 81 22.77 -16.13 -3.34
N ILE A 82 21.91 -16.35 -2.37
CA ILE A 82 22.25 -16.13 -0.96
C ILE A 82 23.38 -17.04 -0.48
N ILE A 83 23.61 -18.19 -1.11
CA ILE A 83 24.57 -19.20 -0.64
C ILE A 83 25.98 -18.59 -0.49
N GLU A 84 26.36 -17.67 -1.38
CA GLU A 84 27.66 -16.98 -1.35
C GLU A 84 27.87 -16.09 -0.11
N PHE A 85 26.78 -15.77 0.62
CA PHE A 85 26.78 -14.90 1.80
C PHE A 85 26.61 -15.68 3.12
N LEU A 86 26.53 -17.01 3.07
CA LEU A 86 26.35 -17.89 4.24
C LEU A 86 27.68 -18.54 4.63
N ASP A 87 27.85 -18.78 5.92
CA ASP A 87 29.07 -19.40 6.44
C ASP A 87 29.02 -20.93 6.30
N GLU A 88 27.83 -21.51 6.49
CA GLU A 88 27.62 -22.97 6.46
C GLU A 88 26.29 -23.33 5.81
N LEU A 89 26.19 -24.57 5.31
CA LEU A 89 24.96 -25.14 4.78
C LEU A 89 24.67 -26.47 5.47
N SER A 90 23.41 -26.69 5.82
CA SER A 90 22.94 -28.03 6.20
C SER A 90 23.14 -29.03 5.05
N PRO A 91 23.30 -30.34 5.34
CA PRO A 91 23.51 -31.36 4.30
C PRO A 91 22.44 -31.34 3.20
N ILE A 92 21.17 -31.19 3.62
CA ILE A 92 20.02 -31.11 2.70
C ILE A 92 20.10 -29.87 1.81
N ALA A 93 20.41 -28.69 2.37
CA ALA A 93 20.52 -27.47 1.58
C ALA A 93 21.70 -27.52 0.59
N LYS A 94 22.81 -28.14 1.01
CA LYS A 94 24.00 -28.35 0.16
C LYS A 94 23.70 -29.26 -1.03
N GLU A 95 22.97 -30.34 -0.81
CA GLU A 95 22.57 -31.27 -1.89
C GLU A 95 21.56 -30.63 -2.85
N ILE A 96 20.58 -29.88 -2.33
CA ILE A 96 19.59 -29.18 -3.16
C ILE A 96 20.22 -28.03 -3.95
N GLY A 97 21.23 -27.35 -3.40
CA GLY A 97 21.83 -26.17 -4.00
C GLY A 97 20.88 -24.95 -3.99
N ALA A 98 20.04 -24.84 -2.96
CA ALA A 98 19.17 -23.69 -2.70
C ALA A 98 18.82 -23.59 -1.21
N VAL A 99 18.72 -22.38 -0.68
CA VAL A 99 18.41 -22.06 0.73
C VAL A 99 17.14 -21.21 0.79
N ASN A 100 16.21 -21.57 1.67
CA ASN A 100 14.99 -20.79 1.94
C ASN A 100 14.87 -20.37 3.42
N THR A 101 15.79 -20.82 4.29
CA THR A 101 15.78 -20.56 5.73
C THR A 101 17.21 -20.43 6.22
N VAL A 102 17.51 -19.40 7.00
CA VAL A 102 18.82 -19.16 7.60
C VAL A 102 18.66 -19.05 9.11
N LYS A 103 19.51 -19.76 9.86
CA LYS A 103 19.67 -19.60 11.31
C LYS A 103 20.94 -18.78 11.58
N ILE A 104 20.86 -17.79 12.46
CA ILE A 104 22.01 -17.03 12.95
C ILE A 104 22.31 -17.49 14.37
N GLU A 105 23.43 -18.19 14.55
CA GLU A 105 23.83 -18.78 15.82
C GLU A 105 25.33 -18.60 16.03
N ASN A 106 25.73 -18.07 17.19
CA ASN A 106 27.14 -17.80 17.53
C ASN A 106 27.89 -16.97 16.47
N GLY A 107 27.18 -16.03 15.82
CA GLY A 107 27.73 -15.20 14.74
C GLY A 107 27.84 -15.90 13.37
N LYS A 108 27.48 -17.19 13.27
CA LYS A 108 27.44 -17.94 12.02
C LYS A 108 26.05 -17.94 11.39
N LYS A 109 26.01 -17.86 10.06
CA LYS A 109 24.83 -17.86 9.19
C LYS A 109 24.73 -19.23 8.52
N ILE A 110 23.80 -20.05 9.00
CA ILE A 110 23.66 -21.45 8.58
C ILE A 110 22.43 -21.59 7.68
N GLY A 111 22.64 -22.06 6.44
CA GLY A 111 21.60 -22.23 5.42
C GLY A 111 20.87 -23.58 5.49
N HIS A 112 19.54 -23.52 5.45
CA HIS A 112 18.64 -24.67 5.44
C HIS A 112 17.64 -24.57 4.28
N ASN A 113 17.08 -25.73 3.90
CA ASN A 113 16.00 -25.82 2.94
C ASN A 113 14.80 -26.53 3.57
N THR A 114 13.79 -25.75 3.96
CA THR A 114 12.55 -26.22 4.57
C THR A 114 11.45 -26.49 3.54
N ASP A 115 11.60 -26.04 2.30
CA ASP A 115 10.67 -26.38 1.20
C ASP A 115 10.61 -27.89 1.01
N ALA A 116 11.77 -28.58 1.07
CA ALA A 116 11.83 -30.03 0.98
C ALA A 116 11.00 -30.71 2.06
N HIS A 117 11.11 -30.25 3.31
CA HIS A 117 10.30 -30.79 4.42
C HIS A 117 8.81 -30.49 4.23
N GLY A 118 8.47 -29.23 3.91
CA GLY A 118 7.09 -28.81 3.70
C GLY A 118 6.39 -29.61 2.61
N PHE A 119 7.10 -29.88 1.50
CA PHE A 119 6.57 -30.70 0.41
C PHE A 119 6.45 -32.18 0.79
N GLU A 120 7.46 -32.75 1.46
CA GLU A 120 7.44 -34.16 1.84
C GLU A 120 6.24 -34.47 2.75
N ILE A 121 6.01 -33.65 3.78
CA ILE A 121 4.90 -33.88 4.72
C ILE A 121 3.53 -33.62 4.11
N SER A 122 3.42 -32.69 3.15
CA SER A 122 2.14 -32.38 2.51
C SER A 122 1.77 -33.38 1.42
N LEU A 123 2.76 -33.98 0.76
CA LEU A 123 2.58 -34.98 -0.27
C LEU A 123 2.29 -36.37 0.33
N ALA A 124 2.97 -36.74 1.43
CA ALA A 124 2.94 -38.09 2.01
C ALA A 124 1.53 -38.69 2.22
N PRO A 125 0.51 -37.94 2.71
CA PRO A 125 -0.83 -38.50 2.94
C PRO A 125 -1.57 -38.95 1.68
N PHE A 126 -1.13 -38.51 0.50
CA PHE A 126 -1.80 -38.75 -0.78
C PHE A 126 -1.03 -39.71 -1.68
N LEU A 127 0.19 -40.10 -1.30
CA LEU A 127 1.00 -40.98 -2.11
C LEU A 127 0.54 -42.44 -2.02
N GLU A 128 0.06 -42.95 -3.15
CA GLU A 128 -0.13 -44.39 -3.36
C GLU A 128 1.08 -44.95 -4.13
N LYS A 129 1.97 -45.69 -3.47
CA LYS A 129 3.23 -46.18 -4.08
C LYS A 129 3.04 -46.98 -5.38
N GLN A 130 1.95 -47.72 -5.50
CA GLN A 130 1.65 -48.53 -6.69
C GLN A 130 1.20 -47.68 -7.89
N LYS A 131 0.74 -46.44 -7.65
CA LYS A 131 0.28 -45.52 -8.70
C LYS A 131 1.34 -44.47 -9.06
N HIS A 132 2.08 -43.97 -8.07
CA HIS A 132 2.90 -42.75 -8.20
C HIS A 132 4.41 -43.03 -8.31
N GLU A 133 4.83 -43.85 -9.28
CA GLU A 133 6.25 -44.22 -9.46
C GLU A 133 7.07 -43.18 -10.24
N LYS A 134 6.42 -42.38 -11.09
CA LYS A 134 7.06 -41.34 -11.89
C LYS A 134 6.34 -40.00 -11.72
N ALA A 135 7.09 -38.91 -11.78
CA ALA A 135 6.56 -37.58 -11.57
C ALA A 135 7.02 -36.57 -12.63
N LEU A 136 6.14 -35.66 -13.04
CA LEU A 136 6.47 -34.48 -13.82
C LEU A 136 6.66 -33.27 -12.91
N ILE A 137 7.78 -32.57 -13.05
CA ILE A 137 8.04 -31.31 -12.36
C ILE A 137 8.01 -30.18 -13.39
N LEU A 138 7.00 -29.31 -13.30
CA LEU A 138 6.80 -28.21 -14.24
C LEU A 138 7.54 -26.96 -13.72
N GLY A 139 8.72 -26.67 -14.26
CA GLY A 139 9.56 -25.54 -13.89
C GLY A 139 10.90 -25.92 -13.26
N THR A 140 11.85 -24.98 -13.25
CA THR A 140 13.28 -25.21 -12.95
C THR A 140 13.86 -24.32 -11.85
N GLY A 141 13.03 -23.59 -11.10
CA GLY A 141 13.49 -22.67 -10.05
C GLY A 141 13.94 -23.37 -8.76
N GLY A 142 14.34 -22.59 -7.75
CA GLY A 142 14.84 -23.12 -6.48
C GLY A 142 13.88 -24.07 -5.73
N ALA A 143 12.57 -23.83 -5.82
CA ALA A 143 11.58 -24.77 -5.27
C ALA A 143 11.60 -26.12 -6.00
N SER A 144 11.70 -26.13 -7.34
CA SER A 144 11.79 -27.35 -8.16
C SER A 144 12.98 -28.23 -7.75
N LYS A 145 14.13 -27.63 -7.37
CA LYS A 145 15.28 -28.40 -6.84
C LYS A 145 14.96 -29.13 -5.53
N ALA A 146 14.23 -28.50 -4.62
CA ALA A 146 13.81 -29.12 -3.36
C ALA A 146 12.82 -30.27 -3.61
N ILE A 147 11.85 -30.07 -4.51
CA ILE A 147 10.92 -31.12 -4.96
C ILE A 147 11.67 -32.29 -5.58
N LEU A 148 12.62 -32.00 -6.50
CA LEU A 148 13.45 -33.01 -7.16
C LEU A 148 14.21 -33.87 -6.15
N TYR A 149 14.78 -33.27 -5.10
CA TYR A 149 15.45 -33.97 -4.01
C TYR A 149 14.49 -34.90 -3.26
N VAL A 150 13.31 -34.41 -2.87
CA VAL A 150 12.31 -35.23 -2.14
C VAL A 150 11.82 -36.40 -2.98
N LEU A 151 11.53 -36.19 -4.27
CA LEU A 151 11.08 -37.27 -5.15
C LEU A 151 12.14 -38.37 -5.29
N LYS A 152 13.42 -37.99 -5.47
CA LYS A 152 14.53 -38.94 -5.48
C LYS A 152 14.65 -39.71 -4.16
N LYS A 153 14.55 -39.01 -3.02
CA LYS A 153 14.55 -39.61 -1.67
C LYS A 153 13.42 -40.63 -1.50
N LEU A 154 12.25 -40.37 -2.08
CA LEU A 154 11.08 -41.25 -2.04
C LEU A 154 11.11 -42.38 -3.09
N GLY A 155 12.13 -42.42 -3.96
CA GLY A 155 12.24 -43.41 -5.04
C GLY A 155 11.33 -43.14 -6.24
N ILE A 156 10.72 -41.95 -6.33
CA ILE A 156 9.85 -41.54 -7.43
C ILE A 156 10.72 -40.93 -8.53
N LYS A 157 10.62 -41.46 -9.76
CA LYS A 157 11.46 -41.03 -10.90
C LYS A 157 10.96 -39.69 -11.46
N PRO A 158 11.71 -38.59 -11.30
CA PRO A 158 11.25 -37.27 -11.72
C PRO A 158 11.68 -36.96 -13.16
N LEU A 159 10.82 -36.31 -13.92
CA LEU A 159 11.10 -35.73 -15.22
C LEU A 159 10.77 -34.23 -15.19
N VAL A 160 11.78 -33.40 -15.42
CA VAL A 160 11.66 -31.94 -15.30
C VAL A 160 11.28 -31.34 -16.66
N VAL A 161 10.22 -30.54 -16.66
CA VAL A 161 9.71 -29.82 -17.83
C VAL A 161 10.13 -28.36 -17.74
N SER A 162 10.74 -27.84 -18.79
CA SER A 162 11.26 -26.47 -18.87
C SER A 162 10.79 -25.78 -20.15
N ARG A 163 10.70 -24.45 -20.12
CA ARG A 163 10.49 -23.66 -21.34
C ARG A 163 11.71 -23.70 -22.26
N ASN A 164 12.90 -23.77 -21.67
CA ASN A 164 14.19 -23.86 -22.35
C ASN A 164 14.94 -25.06 -21.74
N PRO A 165 14.71 -26.29 -22.23
CA PRO A 165 15.26 -27.49 -21.62
C PRO A 165 16.78 -27.60 -21.78
N THR A 166 17.42 -28.20 -20.79
CA THR A 166 18.81 -28.67 -20.83
C THR A 166 18.87 -30.19 -21.08
N LYS A 167 20.05 -30.80 -21.14
CA LYS A 167 20.24 -32.23 -21.50
C LYS A 167 19.40 -33.25 -20.70
N SER A 168 18.94 -32.91 -19.49
CA SER A 168 18.16 -33.80 -18.62
C SER A 168 16.72 -33.31 -18.39
N GLN A 169 16.22 -32.43 -19.26
CA GLN A 169 14.90 -31.81 -19.17
C GLN A 169 14.20 -31.94 -20.53
N ILE A 170 12.88 -31.84 -20.53
CA ILE A 170 12.08 -31.80 -21.76
C ILE A 170 11.33 -30.48 -21.90
N SER A 171 10.95 -30.11 -23.12
CA SER A 171 10.07 -28.98 -23.36
C SER A 171 8.62 -29.32 -23.00
N TYR A 172 7.81 -28.29 -22.74
CA TYR A 172 6.35 -28.47 -22.67
C TYR A 172 5.76 -29.03 -23.97
N LEU A 173 6.39 -28.75 -25.11
CA LEU A 173 5.96 -29.25 -26.42
C LEU A 173 6.26 -30.75 -26.63
N ASP A 174 7.17 -31.32 -25.84
CA ASP A 174 7.57 -32.72 -25.95
C ASP A 174 6.68 -33.65 -25.10
N LEU A 175 5.67 -33.10 -24.41
CA LEU A 175 4.74 -33.87 -23.59
C LEU A 175 3.76 -34.64 -24.47
N THR A 176 3.99 -35.94 -24.61
CA THR A 176 3.11 -36.88 -25.31
C THR A 176 2.08 -37.52 -24.37
N GLN A 177 1.08 -38.19 -24.95
CA GLN A 177 0.13 -39.02 -24.22
C GLN A 177 0.84 -40.04 -23.31
N GLU A 178 1.82 -40.77 -23.85
CA GLU A 178 2.58 -41.77 -23.11
C GLU A 178 3.29 -41.18 -21.87
N ILE A 179 3.85 -39.96 -22.00
CA ILE A 179 4.51 -39.29 -20.88
C ILE A 179 3.50 -38.95 -19.79
N ILE A 180 2.34 -38.38 -20.14
CA ILE A 180 1.30 -38.04 -19.16
C ILE A 180 0.78 -39.28 -18.46
N GLU A 181 0.37 -40.31 -19.22
CA GLU A 181 -0.18 -41.55 -18.66
C GLU A 181 0.80 -42.29 -17.74
N THR A 182 2.10 -42.22 -18.03
CA THR A 182 3.13 -42.89 -17.20
C THR A 182 3.63 -42.05 -16.03
N HIS A 183 3.41 -40.74 -16.01
CA HIS A 183 3.84 -39.83 -14.93
C HIS A 183 2.63 -39.30 -14.17
N THR A 184 2.06 -40.18 -13.35
CA THR A 184 0.83 -39.96 -12.60
C THR A 184 0.94 -38.90 -11.51
N LEU A 185 2.14 -38.52 -11.06
CA LEU A 185 2.35 -37.39 -10.15
C LEU A 185 2.78 -36.13 -10.93
N VAL A 186 1.93 -35.11 -11.03
CA VAL A 186 2.21 -33.89 -11.79
C VAL A 186 2.29 -32.68 -10.86
N ILE A 187 3.46 -32.03 -10.81
CA ILE A 187 3.77 -30.99 -9.82
C ILE A 187 4.08 -29.67 -10.52
N ASN A 188 3.25 -28.65 -10.32
CA ASN A 188 3.52 -27.29 -10.79
C ASN A 188 4.47 -26.55 -9.84
N CYS A 189 5.69 -26.30 -10.29
CA CYS A 189 6.70 -25.49 -9.61
C CYS A 189 6.92 -24.13 -10.28
N SER A 190 6.08 -23.77 -11.25
CA SER A 190 6.17 -22.51 -11.99
C SER A 190 5.24 -21.45 -11.38
N PRO A 191 5.47 -20.16 -11.64
CA PRO A 191 4.54 -19.11 -11.21
C PRO A 191 3.28 -19.02 -12.09
N VAL A 192 3.07 -19.92 -13.06
CA VAL A 192 1.88 -19.90 -13.92
C VAL A 192 0.66 -20.28 -13.09
N GLY A 193 -0.35 -19.40 -13.07
CA GLY A 193 -1.54 -19.53 -12.21
C GLY A 193 -1.55 -18.59 -11.00
N THR A 194 -0.49 -17.78 -10.80
CA THR A 194 -0.48 -16.73 -9.76
C THR A 194 -1.11 -15.42 -10.27
N PHE A 195 -1.48 -14.52 -9.35
CA PHE A 195 -1.87 -13.15 -9.70
C PHE A 195 -0.77 -12.45 -10.54
N PRO A 196 -1.12 -11.64 -11.55
CA PRO A 196 -2.47 -11.26 -11.99
C PRO A 196 -3.17 -12.29 -12.89
N LYS A 197 -2.46 -13.33 -13.31
CA LYS A 197 -2.90 -14.27 -14.35
C LYS A 197 -3.39 -15.59 -13.76
N VAL A 198 -4.35 -15.50 -12.85
CA VAL A 198 -4.86 -16.66 -12.11
C VAL A 198 -5.59 -17.68 -12.98
N ASP A 199 -6.09 -17.24 -14.14
CA ASP A 199 -6.80 -18.09 -15.09
C ASP A 199 -5.85 -18.86 -16.03
N GLU A 200 -4.54 -18.56 -16.04
CA GLU A 200 -3.55 -19.33 -16.79
C GLU A 200 -3.19 -20.64 -16.07
N SER A 201 -2.79 -21.66 -16.83
CA SER A 201 -2.33 -22.95 -16.33
C SER A 201 -1.13 -23.44 -17.15
N PRO A 202 -0.23 -24.27 -16.61
CA PRO A 202 0.80 -24.93 -17.40
C PRO A 202 0.19 -25.65 -18.61
N GLY A 203 0.80 -25.48 -19.79
CA GLY A 203 0.33 -26.06 -21.04
C GLY A 203 0.72 -27.53 -21.15
N ILE A 204 -0.05 -28.41 -20.52
CA ILE A 204 0.11 -29.86 -20.60
C ILE A 204 -1.12 -30.49 -21.28
N PRO A 205 -1.02 -31.72 -21.83
CA PRO A 205 -2.15 -32.44 -22.41
C PRO A 205 -3.16 -32.94 -21.34
N TYR A 206 -4.08 -32.07 -20.92
CA TYR A 206 -5.06 -32.39 -19.86
C TYR A 206 -6.05 -33.50 -20.24
N GLU A 207 -6.23 -33.76 -21.53
CA GLU A 207 -7.11 -34.78 -22.07
C GLU A 207 -6.72 -36.21 -21.67
N PHE A 208 -5.46 -36.46 -21.32
CA PHE A 208 -4.96 -37.78 -20.92
C PHE A 208 -4.89 -37.98 -19.40
N ILE A 209 -5.42 -37.03 -18.61
CA ILE A 209 -5.50 -37.15 -17.15
C ILE A 209 -6.65 -38.11 -16.78
N THR A 210 -6.42 -38.90 -15.74
CA THR A 210 -7.35 -39.91 -15.19
C THR A 210 -7.38 -39.84 -13.66
N GLU A 211 -8.26 -40.61 -13.02
CA GLU A 211 -8.35 -40.74 -11.56
C GLU A 211 -7.11 -41.32 -10.88
N ASN A 212 -6.19 -41.91 -11.64
CA ASN A 212 -4.90 -42.40 -11.14
C ASN A 212 -3.87 -41.30 -10.97
N HIS A 213 -4.15 -40.07 -11.42
CA HIS A 213 -3.23 -38.95 -11.31
C HIS A 213 -3.40 -38.19 -10.00
N LEU A 214 -2.27 -37.69 -9.49
CA LEU A 214 -2.17 -36.76 -8.38
C LEU A 214 -1.50 -35.46 -8.85
N PHE A 215 -2.23 -34.36 -8.72
CA PHE A 215 -1.76 -33.04 -9.11
C PHE A 215 -1.40 -32.22 -7.88
N TYR A 216 -0.20 -31.66 -7.87
CA TYR A 216 0.29 -30.80 -6.79
C TYR A 216 0.63 -29.43 -7.36
N ASP A 217 0.05 -28.36 -6.83
CA ASP A 217 0.45 -26.99 -7.17
C ASP A 217 1.14 -26.32 -5.98
N LEU A 218 2.33 -25.75 -6.19
CA LEU A 218 3.02 -24.99 -5.14
C LEU A 218 2.34 -23.62 -4.90
N ILE A 219 1.47 -23.19 -5.82
CA ILE A 219 0.68 -21.98 -5.66
C ILE A 219 -0.40 -22.20 -4.59
N TYR A 220 -0.47 -21.27 -3.65
CA TYR A 220 -1.46 -21.28 -2.56
C TYR A 220 -2.51 -20.16 -2.68
N ASN A 221 -2.28 -19.18 -3.57
CA ASN A 221 -3.21 -18.09 -3.84
C ASN A 221 -3.32 -17.89 -5.35
N PRO A 222 -4.45 -18.26 -5.98
CA PRO A 222 -5.68 -18.77 -5.36
C PRO A 222 -5.53 -20.17 -4.73
N GLU A 223 -6.44 -20.52 -3.80
CA GLU A 223 -6.44 -21.83 -3.12
C GLU A 223 -6.57 -23.01 -4.10
N LYS A 224 -7.34 -22.80 -5.18
CA LYS A 224 -7.46 -23.73 -6.29
C LYS A 224 -7.12 -22.99 -7.58
N THR A 225 -6.01 -23.36 -8.23
CA THR A 225 -5.57 -22.81 -9.50
C THR A 225 -6.31 -23.46 -10.68
N THR A 226 -6.27 -22.84 -11.86
CA THR A 226 -6.78 -23.45 -13.10
C THR A 226 -6.10 -24.79 -13.41
N PHE A 227 -4.81 -24.93 -13.07
CA PHE A 227 -4.07 -26.20 -13.18
C PHE A 227 -4.74 -27.32 -12.39
N LEU A 228 -5.06 -27.08 -11.11
CA LEU A 228 -5.74 -28.05 -10.27
C LEU A 228 -7.20 -28.26 -10.68
N ALA A 229 -7.91 -27.20 -11.06
CA ALA A 229 -9.30 -27.30 -11.50
C ALA A 229 -9.46 -28.22 -12.72
N LYS A 230 -8.63 -28.02 -13.76
CA LYS A 230 -8.64 -28.86 -14.97
C LYS A 230 -8.32 -30.33 -14.69
N ALA A 231 -7.39 -30.60 -13.76
CA ALA A 231 -7.07 -31.96 -13.37
C ALA A 231 -8.22 -32.63 -12.60
N GLN A 232 -8.83 -31.88 -11.67
CA GLN A 232 -9.97 -32.36 -10.90
C GLN A 232 -11.20 -32.67 -11.78
N GLU A 233 -11.44 -31.88 -12.83
CA GLU A 233 -12.50 -32.15 -13.82
C GLU A 233 -12.31 -33.52 -14.53
N LYS A 234 -11.08 -34.03 -14.58
CA LYS A 234 -10.71 -35.34 -15.12
C LYS A 234 -10.66 -36.46 -14.07
N GLY A 235 -11.07 -36.17 -12.83
CA GLY A 235 -11.11 -37.12 -11.73
C GLY A 235 -9.82 -37.26 -10.93
N ALA A 236 -8.76 -36.51 -11.25
CA ALA A 236 -7.50 -36.57 -10.53
C ALA A 236 -7.62 -36.05 -9.09
N GLN A 237 -6.80 -36.59 -8.20
CA GLN A 237 -6.60 -36.02 -6.86
C GLN A 237 -5.77 -34.74 -6.96
N ILE A 238 -6.05 -33.77 -6.09
CA ILE A 238 -5.40 -32.44 -6.13
C ILE A 238 -4.88 -32.01 -4.76
N ILE A 239 -3.73 -31.33 -4.75
CA ILE A 239 -3.13 -30.72 -3.58
C ILE A 239 -2.70 -29.29 -3.94
N GLY A 240 -3.16 -28.30 -3.17
CA GLY A 240 -2.72 -26.90 -3.30
C GLY A 240 -1.45 -26.59 -2.51
N GLY A 241 -0.95 -25.36 -2.64
CA GLY A 241 0.35 -24.98 -2.05
C GLY A 241 0.31 -24.69 -0.55
N TYR A 242 -0.86 -24.45 0.03
CA TYR A 242 -1.00 -23.99 1.42
C TYR A 242 -0.41 -24.96 2.46
N PRO A 243 -0.64 -26.30 2.40
CA PRO A 243 -0.06 -27.23 3.35
C PRO A 243 1.48 -27.22 3.36
N MET A 244 2.11 -27.14 2.18
CA MET A 244 3.57 -27.01 2.08
C MET A 244 4.06 -25.67 2.64
N LEU A 245 3.32 -24.58 2.40
CA LEU A 245 3.67 -23.25 2.92
C LEU A 245 3.64 -23.21 4.45
N VAL A 246 2.66 -23.85 5.08
CA VAL A 246 2.61 -23.99 6.55
C VAL A 246 3.72 -24.91 7.03
N GLY A 247 3.91 -26.07 6.38
CA GLY A 247 4.94 -27.05 6.75
C GLY A 247 6.36 -26.49 6.73
N GLN A 248 6.71 -25.72 5.70
CA GLN A 248 8.03 -25.08 5.63
C GLN A 248 8.22 -23.98 6.69
N ALA A 249 7.14 -23.26 7.06
CA ALA A 249 7.18 -22.19 8.04
C ALA A 249 7.36 -22.75 9.45
N GLU A 250 6.59 -23.79 9.79
CA GLU A 250 6.75 -24.50 11.06
C GLU A 250 8.14 -25.12 11.18
N LYS A 251 8.69 -25.67 10.09
CA LYS A 251 10.05 -26.20 10.11
C LYS A 251 11.11 -25.11 10.26
N ALA A 252 10.91 -23.94 9.67
CA ALA A 252 11.79 -22.79 9.87
C ALA A 252 11.76 -22.33 11.33
N TRP A 253 10.56 -22.24 11.92
CA TRP A 253 10.39 -21.92 13.34
C TRP A 253 11.07 -22.95 14.24
N GLU A 254 10.91 -24.24 13.94
CA GLU A 254 11.59 -25.33 14.63
C GLU A 254 13.10 -25.16 14.53
N ILE A 255 13.67 -24.85 13.36
CA ILE A 255 15.12 -24.67 13.18
C ILE A 255 15.66 -23.48 14.00
N TRP A 256 14.94 -22.35 14.00
CA TRP A 256 15.36 -21.16 14.73
C TRP A 256 15.33 -21.33 16.25
N ASN A 257 14.31 -22.04 16.73
CA ASN A 257 14.09 -22.28 18.14
C ASN A 257 14.51 -23.68 18.56
N ASP A 258 15.21 -24.42 17.70
CA ASP A 258 15.79 -25.70 18.03
C ASP A 258 16.79 -25.40 19.15
N PRO A 259 16.49 -25.78 20.41
CA PRO A 259 17.39 -25.50 21.50
C PRO A 259 18.67 -26.33 21.38
N GLU A 260 18.75 -27.21 20.38
CA GLU A 260 19.73 -28.28 20.30
C GLU A 260 20.52 -28.18 18.99
N ASN A 261 21.80 -27.83 19.12
CA ASN A 261 22.76 -28.07 18.05
C ASN A 261 22.96 -29.59 17.86
N GLU A 262 23.70 -30.03 16.83
CA GLU A 262 23.98 -31.46 16.62
C GLU A 262 24.65 -32.12 17.86
N THR A 263 25.44 -31.36 18.62
CA THR A 263 26.05 -31.79 19.89
C THR A 263 25.02 -32.06 20.99
N ASP A 264 23.92 -31.31 21.05
CA ASP A 264 22.86 -31.56 22.02
C ASP A 264 21.96 -32.72 21.58
N ARG A 265 21.77 -32.91 20.26
CA ARG A 265 21.13 -34.12 19.71
C ARG A 265 21.97 -35.38 19.95
N GLU A 266 23.29 -35.27 19.92
CA GLU A 266 24.22 -36.35 20.31
C GLU A 266 24.06 -36.69 21.79
N LYS A 267 24.07 -35.70 22.69
CA LYS A 267 23.78 -35.92 24.13
C LYS A 267 22.41 -36.55 24.36
N ASN A 268 21.38 -36.07 23.67
CA ASN A 268 20.04 -36.65 23.77
C ASN A 268 19.99 -38.08 23.23
N THR A 269 20.78 -38.39 22.21
CA THR A 269 20.94 -39.77 21.72
C THR A 269 21.53 -40.65 22.81
N GLU A 270 22.57 -40.19 23.49
CA GLU A 270 23.20 -40.92 24.61
C GLU A 270 22.21 -41.13 25.75
N ILE A 271 21.53 -40.08 26.21
CA ILE A 271 20.53 -40.16 27.28
C ILE A 271 19.40 -41.13 26.89
N LYS A 272 18.88 -41.06 25.66
CA LYS A 272 17.80 -41.96 25.21
C LYS A 272 18.25 -43.42 25.10
N LEU A 273 19.48 -43.68 24.67
CA LEU A 273 20.05 -45.03 24.68
C LEU A 273 20.24 -45.55 26.11
N GLU A 274 20.71 -44.71 27.03
CA GLU A 274 20.85 -45.06 28.45
C GLU A 274 19.49 -45.40 29.08
N ILE A 275 18.42 -44.67 28.73
CA ILE A 275 17.06 -44.99 29.20
C ILE A 275 16.61 -46.36 28.69
N ILE A 276 16.86 -46.68 27.42
CA ILE A 276 16.53 -47.98 26.83
C ILE A 276 17.27 -49.10 27.58
N GLU A 277 18.56 -48.90 27.84
CA GLU A 277 19.35 -49.87 28.60
C GLU A 277 18.80 -50.04 30.02
N LYS A 278 18.49 -48.94 30.72
CA LYS A 278 17.89 -48.98 32.07
C LYS A 278 16.52 -49.65 32.10
N LEU A 279 15.67 -49.44 31.08
CA LEU A 279 14.40 -50.15 30.95
C LEU A 279 14.62 -51.66 30.80
N ASN A 280 15.56 -52.06 29.94
CA ASN A 280 15.91 -53.47 29.76
C ASN A 280 16.47 -54.10 31.04
N GLN A 281 17.33 -53.39 31.76
CA GLN A 281 17.85 -53.83 33.05
C GLN A 281 16.75 -53.93 34.11
N LEU A 282 15.89 -52.91 34.22
CA LEU A 282 14.76 -52.90 35.15
C LEU A 282 13.85 -54.12 34.93
N ASN A 283 13.57 -54.47 33.67
CA ASN A 283 12.76 -55.63 33.34
C ASN A 283 13.35 -56.96 33.88
N LEU A 284 14.68 -57.06 33.97
CA LEU A 284 15.40 -58.23 34.49
C LEU A 284 15.58 -58.23 36.02
N GLN A 285 15.41 -57.09 36.69
CA GLN A 285 15.61 -56.95 38.13
C GLN A 285 14.48 -57.56 38.95
N ASN A 286 14.82 -58.11 40.12
CA ASN A 286 13.88 -58.54 41.15
C ASN A 286 13.95 -57.58 42.35
N VAL A 287 13.27 -56.45 42.24
CA VAL A 287 13.09 -55.46 43.31
C VAL A 287 11.62 -55.46 43.77
N GLU A 288 11.30 -54.76 44.86
CA GLU A 288 9.91 -54.62 45.29
C GLU A 288 9.05 -53.90 44.23
N ASP A 289 7.79 -54.31 44.09
CA ASP A 289 6.88 -53.81 43.04
C ASP A 289 6.70 -52.28 43.07
N ALA A 290 6.65 -51.66 44.25
CA ALA A 290 6.57 -50.21 44.38
C ALA A 290 7.83 -49.51 43.88
N GLU A 291 9.01 -50.08 44.18
CA GLU A 291 10.29 -49.56 43.72
C GLU A 291 10.44 -49.74 42.20
N TYR A 292 10.11 -50.92 41.69
CA TYR A 292 10.09 -51.20 40.25
C TYR A 292 9.23 -50.19 39.50
N TYR A 293 8.00 -49.96 39.97
CA TYR A 293 7.05 -49.10 39.28
C TYR A 293 7.46 -47.62 39.30
N ASN A 294 8.04 -47.14 40.41
CA ASN A 294 8.57 -45.79 40.49
C ASN A 294 9.75 -45.58 39.54
N GLN A 295 10.70 -46.54 39.48
CA GLN A 295 11.81 -46.47 38.54
C GLN A 295 11.33 -46.49 37.08
N TYR A 296 10.32 -47.32 36.77
CA TYR A 296 9.67 -47.32 35.46
C TYR A 296 9.10 -45.94 35.13
N LEU A 297 8.29 -45.35 36.02
CA LEU A 297 7.70 -44.03 35.79
C LEU A 297 8.74 -42.93 35.59
N ASP A 298 9.83 -42.95 36.37
CA ASP A 298 10.92 -41.98 36.23
C ASP A 298 11.61 -42.09 34.87
N LEU A 299 11.87 -43.30 34.39
CA LEU A 299 12.46 -43.52 33.05
C LEU A 299 11.54 -43.03 31.93
N ILE A 300 10.24 -43.30 32.02
CA ILE A 300 9.24 -42.79 31.05
C ILE A 300 9.18 -41.26 31.09
N LYS A 301 9.27 -40.66 32.27
CA LYS A 301 9.27 -39.20 32.46
C LYS A 301 10.53 -38.56 31.86
N ILE A 302 11.71 -39.12 32.13
CA ILE A 302 12.97 -38.64 31.56
C ILE A 302 12.94 -38.80 30.04
N TRP A 303 12.43 -39.91 29.50
CA TRP A 303 12.30 -40.10 28.05
C TRP A 303 11.46 -39.01 27.38
N LYS A 304 10.31 -38.67 27.97
CA LYS A 304 9.40 -37.63 27.47
C LYS A 304 10.02 -36.24 27.54
N ASN A 305 10.84 -35.97 28.56
CA ASN A 305 11.48 -34.68 28.78
C ASN A 305 12.82 -34.53 28.05
N THR A 306 13.39 -35.63 27.56
CA THR A 306 14.62 -35.61 26.74
C THR A 306 14.27 -35.25 25.30
N GLY A 307 14.99 -34.27 24.73
CA GLY A 307 14.82 -33.80 23.36
C GLY A 307 15.13 -34.85 22.30
N TYR A 308 15.18 -34.46 21.03
CA TYR A 308 15.23 -35.43 19.95
C TYR A 308 16.62 -36.05 19.82
N PRO A 309 16.72 -37.38 19.56
CA PRO A 309 17.99 -37.98 19.20
C PRO A 309 18.45 -37.46 17.82
N THR A 310 19.68 -37.81 17.45
CA THR A 310 20.21 -37.56 16.10
C THR A 310 19.27 -38.12 15.04
N LYS A 311 19.13 -37.38 13.93
CA LYS A 311 18.18 -37.72 12.85
C LYS A 311 18.43 -39.13 12.29
N ALA A 312 19.70 -39.54 12.21
CA ALA A 312 20.11 -40.86 11.72
C ALA A 312 19.62 -42.01 12.62
N LYS A 313 19.55 -41.80 13.93
CA LYS A 313 19.19 -42.86 14.91
C LYS A 313 17.75 -42.77 15.41
N THR A 314 17.00 -41.74 15.03
CA THR A 314 15.65 -41.46 15.56
C THR A 314 14.70 -42.64 15.39
N HIS A 315 14.63 -43.24 14.20
CA HIS A 315 13.72 -44.35 13.96
C HIS A 315 14.07 -45.58 14.80
N GLN A 316 15.36 -45.95 14.83
CA GLN A 316 15.84 -47.10 15.59
C GLN A 316 15.61 -46.92 17.10
N ILE A 317 16.01 -45.78 17.66
CA ILE A 317 15.88 -45.48 19.09
C ILE A 317 14.41 -45.50 19.53
N ASN A 318 13.49 -44.95 18.72
CA ASN A 318 12.06 -45.02 19.04
C ASN A 318 11.54 -46.47 19.01
N THR A 319 11.93 -47.26 18.01
CA THR A 319 11.55 -48.68 17.90
C THR A 319 12.04 -49.48 19.11
N ASP A 320 13.31 -49.31 19.49
CA ASP A 320 13.93 -50.03 20.62
C ASP A 320 13.32 -49.61 21.96
N TYR A 321 13.04 -48.32 22.13
CA TYR A 321 12.32 -47.81 23.29
C TYR A 321 10.92 -48.41 23.41
N HIS A 322 10.15 -48.42 22.32
CA HIS A 322 8.79 -48.99 22.35
C HIS A 322 8.81 -50.47 22.70
N LYS A 323 9.78 -51.23 22.19
CA LYS A 323 9.97 -52.62 22.58
C LYS A 323 10.31 -52.77 24.07
N SER A 324 11.32 -52.03 24.55
CA SER A 324 11.76 -52.12 25.95
C SER A 324 10.68 -51.67 26.93
N GLN A 325 9.89 -50.66 26.55
CA GLN A 325 8.71 -50.20 27.29
C GLN A 325 7.62 -51.29 27.33
N GLN A 326 7.34 -51.93 26.19
CA GLN A 326 6.36 -53.00 26.10
C GLN A 326 6.74 -54.19 26.98
N ASP A 327 8.01 -54.59 26.99
CA ASP A 327 8.50 -55.67 27.83
C ASP A 327 8.28 -55.35 29.34
N CYS A 328 8.57 -54.11 29.76
CA CYS A 328 8.30 -53.65 31.13
C CYS A 328 6.80 -53.65 31.46
N LEU A 329 5.94 -53.27 30.50
CA LEU A 329 4.49 -53.28 30.65
C LEU A 329 3.96 -54.71 30.79
N GLU A 330 4.48 -55.67 30.04
CA GLU A 330 4.10 -57.07 30.16
C GLU A 330 4.41 -57.62 31.55
N LYS A 331 5.55 -57.25 32.13
CA LYS A 331 5.89 -57.58 33.52
C LYS A 331 4.94 -56.92 34.53
N ILE A 332 4.58 -55.64 34.32
CA ILE A 332 3.58 -54.94 35.15
C ILE A 332 2.26 -55.71 35.14
N LEU A 333 1.81 -56.16 33.97
CA LEU A 333 0.54 -56.87 33.81
C LEU A 333 0.53 -58.28 34.43
N GLN A 334 1.71 -58.84 34.75
CA GLN A 334 1.84 -60.16 35.38
C GLN A 334 1.78 -60.12 36.92
N SER A 335 1.99 -58.96 37.56
CA SER A 335 1.87 -58.80 39.03
C SER A 335 0.59 -58.05 39.42
N PRO A 336 -0.29 -58.63 40.27
CA PRO A 336 -1.47 -57.93 40.79
C PRO A 336 -1.14 -56.61 41.51
N SER A 337 0.00 -56.53 42.21
CA SER A 337 0.39 -55.32 42.93
C SER A 337 0.87 -54.22 41.96
N LEU A 338 1.67 -54.56 40.95
CA LEU A 338 2.06 -53.63 39.88
C LEU A 338 0.86 -53.14 39.07
N VAL A 339 -0.09 -54.02 38.74
CA VAL A 339 -1.35 -53.64 38.08
C VAL A 339 -2.11 -52.61 38.91
N ALA A 340 -2.23 -52.81 40.23
CA ALA A 340 -2.91 -51.86 41.10
C ALA A 340 -2.22 -50.48 41.12
N LEU A 341 -0.88 -50.44 41.18
CA LEU A 341 -0.11 -49.20 41.06
C LEU A 341 -0.30 -48.53 39.69
N HIS A 342 -0.32 -49.31 38.62
CA HIS A 342 -0.54 -48.82 37.27
C HIS A 342 -1.92 -48.20 37.07
N HIS A 343 -2.96 -48.88 37.54
CA HIS A 343 -4.33 -48.36 37.54
C HIS A 343 -4.45 -47.08 38.37
N LYS A 344 -3.82 -47.02 39.55
CA LYS A 344 -3.82 -45.81 40.39
C LYS A 344 -3.18 -44.61 39.69
N GLN A 345 -2.08 -44.82 38.97
CA GLN A 345 -1.43 -43.76 38.20
C GLN A 345 -2.31 -43.29 37.03
N ASN A 346 -2.92 -44.22 36.30
CA ASN A 346 -3.82 -43.90 35.20
C ASN A 346 -5.08 -43.16 35.67
N LEU A 347 -5.62 -43.54 36.84
CA LEU A 347 -6.72 -42.84 37.50
C LEU A 347 -6.35 -41.39 37.82
N SER A 348 -5.18 -41.15 38.40
CA SER A 348 -4.71 -39.78 38.69
C SER A 348 -4.61 -38.92 37.43
N ILE A 349 -4.19 -39.50 36.30
CA ILE A 349 -4.17 -38.80 35.00
C ILE A 349 -5.59 -38.47 34.53
N ARG A 350 -6.55 -39.39 34.70
CA ARG A 350 -7.96 -39.12 34.36
C ARG A 350 -8.52 -37.98 35.19
N GLU A 351 -8.26 -37.98 36.50
CA GLU A 351 -8.73 -36.92 37.40
C GLU A 351 -8.16 -35.55 37.00
N GLU A 352 -6.86 -35.44 36.70
CA GLU A 352 -6.23 -34.21 36.20
C GLU A 352 -6.89 -33.70 34.90
N ILE A 353 -7.22 -34.61 33.98
CA ILE A 353 -7.92 -34.28 32.74
C ILE A 353 -9.31 -33.73 33.05
N LEU A 354 -10.09 -34.43 33.88
CA LEU A 354 -11.46 -34.02 34.23
C LEU A 354 -11.47 -32.65 34.94
N GLU A 355 -10.56 -32.42 35.88
CA GLU A 355 -10.40 -31.12 36.54
C GLU A 355 -10.11 -29.99 35.54
N THR A 356 -9.28 -30.26 34.54
CA THR A 356 -8.99 -29.30 33.47
C THR A 356 -10.24 -28.98 32.64
N LEU A 357 -11.04 -29.99 32.28
CA LEU A 357 -12.29 -29.78 31.53
C LEU A 357 -13.32 -29.00 32.36
N GLU A 358 -13.46 -29.33 33.65
CA GLU A 358 -14.33 -28.60 34.58
C GLU A 358 -13.91 -27.13 34.71
N LYS A 359 -12.61 -26.86 34.77
CA LYS A 359 -12.09 -25.49 34.81
C LYS A 359 -12.46 -24.72 33.55
N TRP A 360 -12.27 -25.31 32.37
CA TRP A 360 -12.62 -24.67 31.09
C TRP A 360 -14.12 -24.37 30.96
N LEU A 361 -14.98 -25.23 31.53
CA LEU A 361 -16.42 -24.97 31.55
C LEU A 361 -16.80 -23.77 32.44
N LYS A 362 -15.99 -23.45 33.46
CA LYS A 362 -16.23 -22.32 34.38
C LYS A 362 -15.66 -20.98 33.89
N GLU A 363 -14.73 -20.99 32.96
CA GLU A 363 -14.16 -19.76 32.38
C GLU A 363 -15.21 -19.03 31.53
N ASP A 364 -15.21 -17.70 31.45
CA ASP A 364 -16.16 -16.92 30.62
C ASP A 364 -15.83 -17.01 29.12
N GLU A 365 -14.53 -17.10 28.79
CA GLU A 365 -14.02 -17.25 27.45
C GLU A 365 -13.00 -18.39 27.38
N LEU A 366 -13.04 -19.17 26.29
CA LEU A 366 -12.03 -20.21 26.06
C LEU A 366 -10.73 -19.57 25.57
N LYS A 367 -9.61 -19.97 26.17
CA LYS A 367 -8.27 -19.49 25.78
C LYS A 367 -7.94 -19.76 24.30
N PRO A 368 -7.12 -18.91 23.66
CA PRO A 368 -6.55 -19.20 22.34
C PRO A 368 -5.85 -20.56 22.32
N GLY A 369 -6.03 -21.33 21.24
CA GLY A 369 -5.41 -22.66 21.10
C GLY A 369 -6.10 -23.80 21.87
N TYR A 370 -7.17 -23.51 22.61
CA TYR A 370 -8.01 -24.47 23.34
C TYR A 370 -8.28 -25.77 22.57
N HIS A 371 -8.65 -25.67 21.28
CA HIS A 371 -9.00 -26.84 20.48
C HIS A 371 -7.85 -27.85 20.32
N LYS A 372 -6.61 -27.37 20.19
CA LYS A 372 -5.44 -28.23 20.08
C LYS A 372 -5.18 -28.97 21.41
N GLU A 373 -5.36 -28.25 22.52
CA GLU A 373 -5.21 -28.82 23.87
C GLU A 373 -6.33 -29.82 24.18
N TRP A 374 -7.57 -29.54 23.77
CA TRP A 374 -8.69 -30.48 23.83
C TRP A 374 -8.37 -31.81 23.11
N LEU A 375 -7.87 -31.76 21.87
CA LEU A 375 -7.46 -32.95 21.12
C LEU A 375 -6.33 -33.72 21.82
N TYR A 376 -5.39 -32.99 22.43
CA TYR A 376 -4.31 -33.58 23.22
C TYR A 376 -4.85 -34.32 24.45
N LEU A 377 -5.73 -33.69 25.24
CA LEU A 377 -6.33 -34.30 26.43
C LEU A 377 -7.16 -35.54 26.07
N LYS A 378 -7.92 -35.49 24.97
CA LYS A 378 -8.65 -36.65 24.43
C LYS A 378 -7.72 -37.81 24.08
N SER A 379 -6.62 -37.53 23.36
CA SER A 379 -5.64 -38.58 23.07
C SER A 379 -4.94 -39.10 24.33
N LYS A 380 -4.67 -38.24 25.32
CA LYS A 380 -4.05 -38.61 26.61
C LYS A 380 -4.98 -39.54 27.40
N TRP A 381 -6.28 -39.24 27.42
CA TRP A 381 -7.32 -40.07 28.01
C TRP A 381 -7.36 -41.48 27.39
N GLU A 382 -7.45 -41.55 26.05
CA GLU A 382 -7.61 -42.82 25.31
C GLU A 382 -6.35 -43.70 25.37
N LYS A 383 -5.15 -43.10 25.27
CA LYS A 383 -3.90 -43.85 25.02
C LYS A 383 -2.97 -43.96 26.23
N SER A 384 -3.10 -43.08 27.22
CA SER A 384 -2.13 -42.97 28.31
C SER A 384 -2.75 -43.05 29.70
N ALA A 385 -4.08 -43.00 29.81
CA ALA A 385 -4.81 -43.11 31.06
C ALA A 385 -5.68 -44.40 31.09
N SER A 386 -5.20 -45.47 30.47
CA SER A 386 -5.89 -46.76 30.32
C SER A 386 -4.89 -47.92 30.38
N PRO A 387 -5.21 -49.06 31.04
CA PRO A 387 -6.45 -49.35 31.77
C PRO A 387 -6.48 -48.79 33.20
N VAL A 388 -7.68 -48.72 33.80
CA VAL A 388 -7.93 -48.48 35.24
C VAL A 388 -8.79 -49.61 35.80
N SER A 389 -9.11 -49.58 37.10
CA SER A 389 -10.06 -50.55 37.68
C SER A 389 -11.45 -50.44 37.01
N LEU A 390 -12.25 -51.51 37.01
CA LEU A 390 -13.59 -51.49 36.38
C LEU A 390 -14.52 -50.44 37.03
N GLU A 391 -14.42 -50.28 38.34
CA GLU A 391 -15.20 -49.28 39.10
C GLU A 391 -14.78 -47.85 38.70
N ASP A 392 -13.47 -47.58 38.66
CA ASP A 392 -12.95 -46.28 38.28
C ASP A 392 -13.20 -45.98 36.80
N GLU A 393 -13.14 -46.99 35.92
CA GLU A 393 -13.47 -46.86 34.50
C GLU A 393 -14.89 -46.33 34.34
N GLN A 394 -15.86 -46.96 35.00
CA GLN A 394 -17.26 -46.54 34.96
C GLN A 394 -17.41 -45.09 35.46
N LYS A 395 -16.90 -44.80 36.65
CA LYS A 395 -17.03 -43.48 37.29
C LYS A 395 -16.37 -42.36 36.48
N THR A 396 -15.16 -42.59 35.97
CA THR A 396 -14.40 -41.57 35.23
C THR A 396 -14.97 -41.38 33.81
N LYS A 397 -15.45 -42.44 33.17
CA LYS A 397 -16.07 -42.38 31.85
C LYS A 397 -17.40 -41.63 31.86
N GLU A 398 -18.26 -41.86 32.85
CA GLU A 398 -19.51 -41.11 33.01
C GLU A 398 -19.24 -39.59 33.13
N LYS A 399 -18.24 -39.20 33.92
CA LYS A 399 -17.83 -37.78 34.03
C LYS A 399 -17.25 -37.24 32.73
N TRP A 400 -16.39 -38.01 32.07
CA TRP A 400 -15.80 -37.63 30.79
C TRP A 400 -16.87 -37.35 29.73
N ASP A 401 -17.85 -38.25 29.60
CA ASP A 401 -18.92 -38.12 28.61
C ASP A 401 -19.75 -36.85 28.84
N VAL A 402 -20.06 -36.51 30.10
CA VAL A 402 -20.77 -35.25 30.42
C VAL A 402 -19.92 -34.03 30.07
N LEU A 403 -18.70 -33.93 30.61
CA LEU A 403 -17.86 -32.73 30.45
C LEU A 403 -17.44 -32.50 28.99
N SER A 404 -17.12 -33.58 28.27
CA SER A 404 -16.71 -33.50 26.87
C SER A 404 -17.86 -33.02 25.97
N ASN A 405 -19.09 -33.51 26.20
CA ASN A 405 -20.26 -33.07 25.46
C ASN A 405 -20.60 -31.59 25.72
N ASP A 406 -20.54 -31.16 26.98
CA ASP A 406 -20.78 -29.76 27.34
C ASP A 406 -19.75 -28.81 26.69
N LEU A 407 -18.48 -29.20 26.67
CA LEU A 407 -17.43 -28.43 26.00
C LEU A 407 -17.60 -28.38 24.48
N GLU A 408 -18.01 -29.48 23.86
CA GLU A 408 -18.26 -29.52 22.42
C GLU A 408 -19.47 -28.65 22.04
N LYS A 409 -20.53 -28.67 22.86
CA LYS A 409 -21.68 -27.77 22.71
C LYS A 409 -21.26 -26.29 22.81
N ARG A 410 -20.48 -25.94 23.84
CA ARG A 410 -19.97 -24.58 24.01
C ARG A 410 -19.11 -24.12 22.83
N ARG A 411 -18.27 -25.01 22.31
CA ARG A 411 -17.47 -24.75 21.10
C ARG A 411 -18.37 -24.45 19.90
N GLN A 412 -19.43 -25.23 19.72
CA GLN A 412 -20.39 -25.01 18.63
C GLN A 412 -21.05 -23.63 18.73
N GLU A 413 -21.50 -23.22 19.92
CA GLU A 413 -22.09 -21.90 20.16
C GLU A 413 -21.12 -20.74 19.83
N ILE A 414 -19.84 -20.87 20.18
CA ILE A 414 -18.80 -19.88 19.85
C ILE A 414 -18.60 -19.80 18.33
N LEU A 415 -18.56 -20.95 17.66
CA LEU A 415 -18.41 -21.02 16.20
C LEU A 415 -19.61 -20.37 15.50
N GLU A 416 -20.83 -20.63 15.96
CA GLU A 416 -22.05 -20.02 15.44
C GLU A 416 -22.05 -18.50 15.59
N LYS A 417 -21.66 -17.98 16.78
CA LYS A 417 -21.49 -16.53 17.00
C LYS A 417 -20.46 -15.92 16.05
N LYS A 418 -19.32 -16.61 15.83
CA LYS A 418 -18.26 -16.16 14.92
C LYS A 418 -18.74 -16.14 13.46
N ILE A 419 -19.48 -17.17 13.03
CA ILE A 419 -20.08 -17.23 11.70
C ILE A 419 -21.09 -16.10 11.51
N ALA A 420 -21.95 -15.84 12.50
CA ALA A 420 -22.90 -14.73 12.46
C ALA A 420 -22.20 -13.37 12.33
N LEU A 421 -21.14 -13.14 13.10
CA LEU A 421 -20.32 -11.92 12.99
C LEU A 421 -19.68 -11.78 11.61
N PHE A 422 -19.14 -12.86 11.05
CA PHE A 422 -18.54 -12.85 9.71
C PHE A 422 -19.57 -12.53 8.63
N ASN A 423 -20.78 -13.07 8.73
CA ASN A 423 -21.88 -12.77 7.81
C ASN A 423 -22.30 -11.30 7.90
N LEU A 424 -22.45 -10.76 9.12
CA LEU A 424 -22.76 -9.35 9.33
C LEU A 424 -21.68 -8.41 8.74
N ASN A 425 -20.40 -8.74 8.97
CA ASN A 425 -19.29 -7.96 8.41
C ASN A 425 -19.24 -8.06 6.88
N LYS A 426 -19.58 -9.22 6.31
CA LYS A 426 -19.70 -9.41 4.87
C LYS A 426 -20.80 -8.54 4.26
N GLU A 427 -21.98 -8.48 4.87
CA GLU A 427 -23.08 -7.63 4.41
C GLU A 427 -22.69 -6.15 4.40
N LYS A 428 -22.05 -5.67 5.47
CA LYS A 428 -21.53 -4.29 5.54
C LYS A 428 -20.49 -3.99 4.46
N LYS A 429 -19.57 -4.93 4.20
CA LYS A 429 -18.55 -4.78 3.15
C LYS A 429 -19.17 -4.77 1.75
N LEU A 430 -20.18 -5.61 1.49
CA LEU A 430 -20.91 -5.62 0.22
C LEU A 430 -21.66 -4.31 -0.02
N ALA A 431 -22.32 -3.75 0.99
CA ALA A 431 -23.00 -2.47 0.90
C ALA A 431 -22.02 -1.32 0.55
N LEU A 432 -20.85 -1.28 1.20
CA LEU A 432 -19.81 -0.29 0.88
C LEU A 432 -19.23 -0.48 -0.52
N LEU A 433 -19.09 -1.71 -1.00
CA LEU A 433 -18.63 -1.95 -2.38
C LEU A 433 -19.60 -1.38 -3.41
N GLN A 434 -20.90 -1.53 -3.19
CA GLN A 434 -21.93 -0.92 -4.04
C GLN A 434 -21.85 0.62 -4.01
N GLU A 435 -21.62 1.21 -2.83
CA GLU A 435 -21.43 2.65 -2.69
C GLU A 435 -20.17 3.15 -3.41
N ILE A 436 -19.05 2.44 -3.27
CA ILE A 436 -17.80 2.74 -3.96
C ILE A 436 -18.00 2.63 -5.48
N GLU A 437 -18.67 1.59 -5.96
CA GLU A 437 -18.94 1.39 -7.38
C GLU A 437 -19.77 2.54 -7.96
N ALA A 438 -20.88 2.89 -7.30
CA ALA A 438 -21.71 4.02 -7.70
C ALA A 438 -20.92 5.34 -7.72
N PHE A 439 -20.06 5.56 -6.72
CA PHE A 439 -19.20 6.74 -6.66
C PHE A 439 -18.17 6.75 -7.80
N VAL A 440 -17.48 5.63 -8.07
CA VAL A 440 -16.48 5.53 -9.14
C VAL A 440 -17.11 5.79 -10.51
N ILE A 441 -18.34 5.30 -10.75
CA ILE A 441 -19.08 5.59 -11.98
C ILE A 441 -19.37 7.09 -12.10
N GLN A 442 -19.93 7.72 -11.05
CA GLN A 442 -20.25 9.15 -11.05
C GLN A 442 -19.02 10.06 -11.15
N ALA A 443 -17.88 9.62 -10.61
CA ALA A 443 -16.64 10.39 -10.61
C ALA A 443 -16.07 10.61 -12.01
N LYS A 444 -16.40 9.76 -12.99
CA LYS A 444 -15.92 9.89 -14.38
C LYS A 444 -16.45 11.14 -15.07
N ASP A 445 -17.74 11.40 -14.93
CA ASP A 445 -18.44 12.46 -15.65
C ASP A 445 -18.56 13.77 -14.86
N SER A 446 -18.10 13.77 -13.61
CA SER A 446 -18.19 14.93 -12.72
C SER A 446 -17.11 15.98 -13.02
N ASN A 447 -17.53 17.26 -13.05
CA ASN A 447 -16.64 18.44 -13.13
C ASN A 447 -15.92 18.77 -11.81
N GLU A 448 -16.13 17.98 -10.74
CA GLU A 448 -15.46 18.19 -9.46
C GLU A 448 -13.94 18.00 -9.56
N SER A 449 -13.21 18.72 -8.71
CA SER A 449 -11.75 18.60 -8.66
C SER A 449 -11.33 17.20 -8.20
N TRP A 450 -10.23 16.68 -8.77
CA TRP A 450 -9.65 15.39 -8.38
C TRP A 450 -9.24 15.31 -6.90
N LYS A 451 -9.04 16.44 -6.22
CA LYS A 451 -8.83 16.50 -4.78
C LYS A 451 -10.06 15.99 -4.01
N ILE A 452 -11.24 16.54 -4.31
CA ILE A 452 -12.52 16.17 -3.67
C ILE A 452 -12.86 14.70 -3.97
N LYS A 453 -12.68 14.29 -5.23
CA LYS A 453 -12.90 12.89 -5.64
C LYS A 453 -12.01 11.93 -4.86
N SER A 454 -10.74 12.29 -4.66
CA SER A 454 -9.77 11.44 -3.92
C SER A 454 -10.13 11.33 -2.44
N GLU A 455 -10.47 12.45 -1.79
CA GLU A 455 -10.88 12.47 -0.38
C GLU A 455 -12.10 11.57 -0.13
N LYS A 456 -13.12 11.66 -0.99
CA LYS A 456 -14.33 10.82 -0.87
C LYS A 456 -14.02 9.33 -1.09
N PHE A 457 -13.20 8.99 -2.09
CA PHE A 457 -12.77 7.61 -2.33
C PHE A 457 -11.98 7.03 -1.14
N GLU A 458 -11.10 7.84 -0.55
CA GLU A 458 -10.27 7.45 0.59
C GLU A 458 -11.11 7.19 1.84
N THR A 459 -12.15 8.00 2.10
CA THR A 459 -13.10 7.76 3.20
C THR A 459 -13.81 6.43 3.04
N LEU A 460 -14.47 6.18 1.90
CA LEU A 460 -15.19 4.92 1.65
C LEU A 460 -14.26 3.71 1.70
N SER A 461 -13.06 3.84 1.14
CA SER A 461 -12.02 2.81 1.22
C SER A 461 -11.56 2.54 2.65
N GLY A 462 -11.46 3.59 3.48
CA GLY A 462 -11.11 3.48 4.88
C GLY A 462 -12.17 2.72 5.67
N GLU A 463 -13.44 3.04 5.47
CA GLU A 463 -14.57 2.35 6.10
C GLU A 463 -14.63 0.87 5.69
N PHE A 464 -14.42 0.56 4.40
CA PHE A 464 -14.39 -0.83 3.94
C PHE A 464 -13.27 -1.64 4.62
N LYS A 465 -12.11 -1.01 4.83
CA LYS A 465 -10.94 -1.61 5.48
C LYS A 465 -11.10 -1.77 7.00
N SER A 466 -11.84 -0.88 7.65
CA SER A 466 -12.04 -0.92 9.10
C SER A 466 -13.09 -1.92 9.55
N ILE A 467 -14.00 -2.36 8.66
CA ILE A 467 -14.93 -3.45 8.98
C ILE A 467 -14.14 -4.71 9.34
N GLY A 468 -14.53 -5.31 10.47
CA GLY A 468 -13.91 -6.50 11.06
C GLY A 468 -13.87 -7.75 10.16
N PRO A 469 -13.39 -8.87 10.71
CA PRO A 469 -13.07 -10.06 9.94
C PRO A 469 -14.31 -10.70 9.30
N VAL A 470 -14.09 -11.34 8.15
CA VAL A 470 -15.06 -12.18 7.43
C VAL A 470 -14.43 -13.56 7.20
N SER A 471 -15.18 -14.51 6.65
CA SER A 471 -14.63 -15.82 6.29
C SER A 471 -13.46 -15.66 5.30
N SER A 472 -12.47 -16.56 5.33
CA SER A 472 -11.30 -16.50 4.42
C SER A 472 -11.71 -16.45 2.94
N LYS A 473 -12.73 -17.26 2.58
CA LYS A 473 -13.34 -17.30 1.24
C LYS A 473 -13.94 -15.95 0.85
N ASP A 474 -14.74 -15.35 1.72
CA ASP A 474 -15.38 -14.06 1.45
C ASP A 474 -14.37 -12.91 1.44
N SER A 475 -13.37 -12.94 2.32
CA SER A 475 -12.31 -11.92 2.37
C SER A 475 -11.62 -11.78 1.02
N THR A 476 -11.25 -12.91 0.41
CA THR A 476 -10.57 -12.93 -0.89
C THR A 476 -11.46 -12.36 -1.99
N LYS A 477 -12.75 -12.75 -2.01
CA LYS A 477 -13.73 -12.26 -2.99
C LYS A 477 -13.97 -10.75 -2.85
N LEU A 478 -14.30 -10.28 -1.65
CA LEU A 478 -14.59 -8.87 -1.37
C LEU A 478 -13.39 -7.97 -1.67
N TRP A 479 -12.18 -8.43 -1.35
CA TRP A 479 -10.97 -7.68 -1.64
C TRP A 479 -10.68 -7.60 -3.14
N LYS A 480 -10.95 -8.67 -3.91
CA LYS A 480 -10.87 -8.66 -5.37
C LYS A 480 -11.83 -7.64 -5.97
N GLU A 481 -13.08 -7.60 -5.50
CA GLU A 481 -14.09 -6.61 -5.93
C GLU A 481 -13.64 -5.19 -5.59
N PHE A 482 -13.16 -4.94 -4.38
CA PHE A 482 -12.62 -3.64 -3.96
C PHE A 482 -11.47 -3.15 -4.87
N LEU A 483 -10.48 -4.02 -5.11
CA LEU A 483 -9.35 -3.69 -5.98
C LEU A 483 -9.78 -3.46 -7.43
N GLY A 484 -10.80 -4.19 -7.90
CA GLY A 484 -11.43 -4.00 -9.20
C GLY A 484 -12.04 -2.60 -9.38
N LEU A 485 -12.55 -2.00 -8.31
CA LEU A 485 -13.06 -0.62 -8.30
C LEU A 485 -11.94 0.42 -8.11
N GLN A 486 -10.93 0.10 -7.29
CA GLN A 486 -9.81 1.01 -7.01
C GLN A 486 -8.89 1.22 -8.21
N ALA A 487 -8.54 0.15 -8.93
CA ALA A 487 -7.63 0.20 -10.06
C ALA A 487 -8.05 1.20 -11.17
N PRO A 488 -9.30 1.18 -11.69
CA PRO A 488 -9.73 2.14 -12.71
C PRO A 488 -9.76 3.58 -12.17
N PHE A 489 -10.21 3.79 -10.93
CA PHE A 489 -10.22 5.12 -10.31
C PHE A 489 -8.81 5.73 -10.20
N LEU A 490 -7.83 4.95 -9.73
CA LEU A 490 -6.44 5.40 -9.63
C LEU A 490 -5.81 5.63 -11.02
N LYS A 491 -6.14 4.80 -12.01
CA LYS A 491 -5.69 4.98 -13.39
C LYS A 491 -6.13 6.33 -13.95
N GLU A 492 -7.41 6.67 -13.80
CA GLU A 492 -7.96 7.95 -14.25
C GLU A 492 -7.34 9.14 -13.49
N LYS A 493 -7.18 9.02 -12.17
CA LYS A 493 -6.49 10.03 -11.35
C LYS A 493 -5.08 10.31 -11.86
N ASN A 494 -4.30 9.25 -12.07
CA ASN A 494 -2.92 9.36 -12.52
C ASN A 494 -2.84 9.94 -13.94
N GLN A 495 -3.76 9.57 -14.82
CA GLN A 495 -3.85 10.12 -16.17
C GLN A 495 -4.11 11.63 -16.14
N PHE A 496 -5.06 12.10 -15.32
CA PHE A 496 -5.32 13.53 -15.15
C PHE A 496 -4.09 14.31 -14.67
N TYR A 497 -3.41 13.83 -13.61
CA TYR A 497 -2.23 14.53 -13.09
C TYR A 497 -1.05 14.47 -14.07
N LYS A 498 -0.95 13.43 -14.90
CA LYS A 498 0.03 13.34 -15.99
C LYS A 498 -0.25 14.38 -17.07
N GLU A 499 -1.49 14.51 -17.51
CA GLU A 499 -1.93 15.51 -18.49
C GLU A 499 -1.73 16.94 -17.95
N LEU A 500 -2.08 17.16 -16.69
CA LEU A 500 -1.86 18.43 -16.00
C LEU A 500 -0.38 18.80 -15.93
N LYS A 501 0.49 17.83 -15.62
CA LYS A 501 1.94 18.03 -15.61
C LYS A 501 2.49 18.33 -17.01
N ASN A 502 1.94 17.70 -18.05
CA ASN A 502 2.33 17.95 -19.43
C ASN A 502 1.90 19.36 -19.88
N SER A 503 0.68 19.78 -19.59
CA SER A 503 0.20 21.13 -19.91
C SER A 503 1.02 22.22 -19.20
N TYR A 504 1.51 21.94 -17.98
CA TYR A 504 2.46 22.83 -17.30
C TYR A 504 3.79 22.91 -18.02
N LYS A 505 4.35 21.79 -18.51
CA LYS A 505 5.61 21.82 -19.28
C LYS A 505 5.46 22.65 -20.56
N GLU A 506 4.39 22.46 -21.30
CA GLU A 506 4.09 23.23 -22.51
C GLU A 506 3.93 24.72 -22.20
N SER A 507 3.20 25.05 -21.13
CA SER A 507 3.01 26.43 -20.68
C SER A 507 4.32 27.08 -20.20
N ILE A 508 5.23 26.32 -19.55
CA ILE A 508 6.57 26.80 -19.18
C ILE A 508 7.41 27.09 -20.42
N ILE A 509 7.41 26.18 -21.41
CA ILE A 509 8.16 26.35 -22.66
C ILE A 509 7.66 27.59 -23.40
N ALA A 510 6.34 27.72 -23.57
CA ALA A 510 5.72 28.87 -24.22
C ALA A 510 6.08 30.19 -23.51
N LYS A 511 5.98 30.24 -22.18
CA LYS A 511 6.32 31.44 -21.40
C LYS A 511 7.82 31.78 -21.47
N LYS A 512 8.71 30.79 -21.47
CA LYS A 512 10.16 31.01 -21.66
C LYS A 512 10.49 31.53 -23.06
N ASP A 513 9.84 30.99 -24.09
CA ASP A 513 9.97 31.49 -25.47
C ASP A 513 9.50 32.95 -25.59
N LEU A 514 8.39 33.32 -24.92
CA LEU A 514 7.94 34.71 -24.84
C LEU A 514 8.96 35.62 -24.13
N ILE A 515 9.64 35.13 -23.09
CA ILE A 515 10.73 35.86 -22.41
C ILE A 515 11.91 36.10 -23.36
N GLU A 516 12.35 35.08 -24.09
CA GLU A 516 13.45 35.21 -25.05
C GLU A 516 13.10 36.17 -26.20
N LYS A 517 11.88 36.07 -26.74
CA LYS A 517 11.35 37.03 -27.72
C LYS A 517 11.30 38.46 -27.17
N ALA A 518 10.96 38.62 -25.89
CA ALA A 518 10.97 39.93 -25.23
C ALA A 518 12.39 40.48 -25.06
N LYS A 519 13.38 39.64 -24.72
CA LYS A 519 14.80 40.03 -24.65
C LYS A 519 15.33 40.48 -26.02
N LEU A 520 14.99 39.75 -27.09
CA LEU A 520 15.35 40.13 -28.45
C LEU A 520 14.72 41.46 -28.86
N ALA A 521 13.42 41.64 -28.58
CA ALA A 521 12.71 42.89 -28.87
C ALA A 521 13.28 44.07 -28.07
N GLN A 522 13.71 43.84 -26.81
CA GLN A 522 14.32 44.86 -25.96
C GLN A 522 15.63 45.41 -26.55
N ASN A 523 16.41 44.59 -27.25
CA ASN A 523 17.70 44.95 -27.84
C ASN A 523 17.59 45.37 -29.32
N SER A 524 16.37 45.48 -29.86
CA SER A 524 16.15 45.85 -31.26
C SER A 524 16.52 47.32 -31.53
N PRO A 525 17.24 47.63 -32.63
CA PRO A 525 17.55 49.00 -33.02
C PRO A 525 16.31 49.78 -33.50
N ASP A 526 15.25 49.10 -33.97
CA ASP A 526 13.96 49.73 -34.27
C ASP A 526 13.06 49.75 -33.02
N VAL A 527 13.04 50.92 -32.38
CA VAL A 527 12.25 51.20 -31.16
C VAL A 527 10.75 51.12 -31.41
N LYS A 528 10.24 51.54 -32.57
CA LYS A 528 8.80 51.50 -32.86
C LYS A 528 8.31 50.08 -33.05
N GLN A 529 9.09 49.28 -33.78
CA GLN A 529 8.79 47.86 -33.97
C GLN A 529 8.89 47.08 -32.66
N ALA A 530 9.90 47.37 -31.82
CA ALA A 530 10.07 46.76 -30.50
C ALA A 530 8.87 47.02 -29.55
N ILE A 531 8.32 48.24 -29.53
CA ILE A 531 7.12 48.57 -28.76
C ILE A 531 5.92 47.72 -29.21
N HIS A 532 5.72 47.58 -30.52
CA HIS A 532 4.61 46.79 -31.06
C HIS A 532 4.76 45.30 -30.69
N THR A 533 5.98 44.76 -30.86
CA THR A 533 6.31 43.38 -30.52
C THR A 533 6.11 43.08 -29.03
N LEU A 534 6.60 43.93 -28.12
CA LEU A 534 6.43 43.71 -26.67
C LEU A 534 4.97 43.75 -26.22
N LYS A 535 4.14 44.63 -26.80
CA LYS A 535 2.70 44.66 -26.53
C LYS A 535 1.99 43.39 -27.03
N ALA A 536 2.39 42.88 -28.20
CA ALA A 536 1.89 41.61 -28.71
C ALA A 536 2.28 40.43 -27.79
N LEU A 537 3.53 40.38 -27.34
CA LEU A 537 4.01 39.36 -26.41
C LEU A 537 3.29 39.40 -25.05
N GLN A 538 2.98 40.59 -24.51
CA GLN A 538 2.17 40.72 -23.29
C GLN A 538 0.76 40.14 -23.44
N THR A 539 0.21 40.17 -24.66
CA THR A 539 -1.11 39.61 -24.97
C THR A 539 -1.01 38.08 -25.10
N GLN A 540 0.03 37.58 -25.77
CA GLN A 540 0.32 36.15 -25.88
C GLN A 540 0.63 35.52 -24.50
N TRP A 541 1.26 36.27 -23.58
CA TRP A 541 1.52 35.81 -22.21
C TRP A 541 0.24 35.41 -21.47
N LYS A 542 -0.84 36.20 -21.60
CA LYS A 542 -2.12 35.92 -20.95
C LYS A 542 -2.78 34.63 -21.47
N ASN A 543 -2.44 34.23 -22.70
CA ASN A 543 -3.00 33.07 -23.37
C ASN A 543 -2.07 31.84 -23.33
N SER A 544 -0.86 31.96 -22.76
CA SER A 544 0.19 30.91 -22.75
C SER A 544 0.00 29.82 -21.67
N GLY A 545 -1.25 29.52 -21.31
CA GLY A 545 -1.59 28.46 -20.35
C GLY A 545 -1.36 28.80 -18.87
N VAL A 546 -1.85 27.92 -17.99
CA VAL A 546 -1.88 28.07 -16.53
C VAL A 546 -0.72 27.30 -15.90
N LEU A 547 -0.04 27.90 -14.92
CA LEU A 547 1.06 27.29 -14.18
C LEU A 547 0.79 27.24 -12.68
N PRO A 548 1.48 26.36 -11.93
CA PRO A 548 1.55 26.43 -10.48
C PRO A 548 1.98 27.84 -10.04
N ARG A 549 1.32 28.38 -9.01
CA ARG A 549 1.46 29.79 -8.58
C ARG A 549 2.90 30.25 -8.43
N LYS A 550 3.76 29.41 -7.82
CA LYS A 550 5.18 29.72 -7.57
C LYS A 550 6.01 29.84 -8.85
N GLU A 551 5.84 28.91 -9.78
CA GLU A 551 6.58 28.90 -11.07
C GLU A 551 6.05 29.96 -12.02
N GLY A 552 4.72 30.13 -12.08
CA GLY A 552 4.08 31.17 -12.87
C GLY A 552 4.50 32.57 -12.44
N GLN A 553 4.63 32.81 -11.13
CA GLN A 553 5.07 34.09 -10.59
C GLN A 553 6.52 34.40 -10.95
N LYS A 554 7.44 33.44 -10.81
CA LYS A 554 8.86 33.64 -11.17
C LYS A 554 9.04 34.03 -12.64
N LEU A 555 8.36 33.32 -13.55
CA LEU A 555 8.42 33.61 -14.99
C LEU A 555 7.78 34.97 -15.31
N TRP A 556 6.68 35.32 -14.62
CA TRP A 556 6.04 36.62 -14.80
C TRP A 556 6.92 37.78 -14.36
N GLU A 557 7.60 37.66 -13.21
CA GLU A 557 8.52 38.69 -12.71
C GLU A 557 9.68 38.93 -13.69
N GLU A 558 10.24 37.87 -14.29
CA GLU A 558 11.28 37.98 -15.32
C GLU A 558 10.76 38.70 -16.58
N PHE A 559 9.61 38.27 -17.11
CA PHE A 559 8.99 38.88 -18.30
C PHE A 559 8.61 40.35 -18.06
N GLN A 560 8.04 40.65 -16.89
CA GLN A 560 7.64 41.99 -16.49
C GLN A 560 8.85 42.91 -16.35
N LYS A 561 9.95 42.43 -15.77
CA LYS A 561 11.20 43.19 -15.66
C LYS A 561 11.72 43.62 -17.03
N ILE A 562 11.76 42.69 -18.01
CA ILE A 562 12.21 43.00 -19.38
C ILE A 562 11.36 44.10 -20.01
N CYS A 563 10.02 43.98 -19.90
CA CYS A 563 9.10 45.00 -20.40
C CYS A 563 9.35 46.35 -19.71
N ASN A 564 9.44 46.36 -18.39
CA ASN A 564 9.65 47.59 -17.61
C ASN A 564 10.96 48.27 -17.96
N ASP A 565 12.06 47.52 -18.02
CA ASP A 565 13.40 48.03 -18.37
C ASP A 565 13.39 48.64 -19.78
N PHE A 566 12.72 48.01 -20.75
CA PHE A 566 12.59 48.54 -22.11
C PHE A 566 11.78 49.83 -22.15
N PHE A 567 10.62 49.90 -21.50
CA PHE A 567 9.78 51.10 -21.50
C PHE A 567 10.42 52.24 -20.70
N GLN A 568 11.18 51.95 -19.65
CA GLN A 568 12.00 52.95 -18.94
C GLN A 568 13.08 53.52 -19.87
N LYS A 569 13.87 52.68 -20.55
CA LYS A 569 14.89 53.13 -21.52
C LYS A 569 14.27 53.86 -22.71
N THR A 570 13.14 53.40 -23.22
CA THR A 570 12.47 54.01 -24.38
C THR A 570 11.77 55.33 -24.04
N SER A 571 11.28 55.47 -22.81
CA SER A 571 10.79 56.75 -22.28
C SER A 571 11.91 57.79 -22.09
N SER A 572 13.18 57.36 -22.12
CA SER A 572 14.35 58.25 -22.15
C SER A 572 14.77 58.67 -23.58
N LEU A 573 14.31 57.98 -24.63
CA LEU A 573 14.70 58.20 -26.04
C LEU A 573 13.58 58.80 -26.92
N ASN A 574 12.31 58.61 -26.58
CA ASN A 574 11.25 59.47 -27.11
C ASN A 574 11.24 60.77 -26.31
N THR A 575 11.43 61.90 -26.99
CA THR A 575 11.36 63.26 -26.45
C THR A 575 10.47 63.36 -25.22
N LYS A 576 11.09 63.42 -24.05
CA LYS A 576 10.47 64.07 -22.89
C LYS A 576 10.00 65.45 -23.37
N PRO A 577 8.82 65.95 -22.97
CA PRO A 577 8.65 67.39 -22.84
C PRO A 577 9.81 67.85 -21.94
N SER A 578 10.69 68.67 -22.49
CA SER A 578 11.97 69.05 -21.88
C SER A 578 11.74 69.60 -20.46
N LYS A 579 12.78 69.57 -19.61
CA LYS A 579 12.85 70.45 -18.42
C LYS A 579 12.50 71.91 -18.78
N ASP A 580 12.66 72.30 -20.05
CA ASP A 580 12.25 73.58 -20.61
C ASP A 580 10.73 73.82 -20.60
N ASN A 581 9.87 72.80 -20.76
CA ASN A 581 8.41 73.01 -20.73
C ASN A 581 7.88 73.26 -19.32
N SER A 582 8.43 72.60 -18.30
CA SER A 582 8.10 72.91 -16.91
C SER A 582 8.61 74.29 -16.49
N ARG A 583 9.77 74.72 -17.00
CA ARG A 583 10.28 76.07 -16.80
C ARG A 583 9.41 77.11 -17.52
N ALA A 584 9.08 76.89 -18.79
CA ALA A 584 8.21 77.76 -19.57
C ALA A 584 6.79 77.85 -19.00
N LYS A 585 6.22 76.76 -18.47
CA LYS A 585 4.93 76.80 -17.76
C LYS A 585 5.04 77.58 -16.45
N ASN A 586 6.10 77.41 -15.66
CA ASN A 586 6.30 78.23 -14.46
C ASN A 586 6.45 79.72 -14.80
N GLU A 587 7.23 80.06 -15.83
CA GLU A 587 7.40 81.46 -16.31
C GLU A 587 6.08 82.03 -16.85
N LEU A 588 5.30 81.24 -17.61
CA LEU A 588 3.98 81.63 -18.12
C LEU A 588 2.96 81.83 -16.99
N PHE A 589 3.01 81.00 -15.93
CA PHE A 589 2.12 81.15 -14.78
C PHE A 589 2.47 82.41 -13.96
N LEU A 590 3.76 82.65 -13.71
CA LEU A 590 4.23 83.86 -13.05
C LEU A 590 3.91 85.11 -13.86
N ALA A 591 4.02 85.06 -15.19
CA ALA A 591 3.61 86.16 -16.06
C ALA A 591 2.12 86.48 -15.88
N LEU A 592 1.25 85.46 -15.99
CA LEU A 592 -0.19 85.63 -15.79
C LEU A 592 -0.55 86.19 -14.40
N GLN A 593 0.18 85.80 -13.35
CA GLN A 593 -0.05 86.31 -11.99
C GLN A 593 0.28 87.80 -11.85
N ASN A 594 1.18 88.33 -12.68
CA ASN A 594 1.63 89.71 -12.64
C ASN A 594 1.01 90.59 -13.75
N GLU A 595 0.09 90.05 -14.56
CA GLU A 595 -0.59 90.80 -15.61
C GLU A 595 -1.55 91.85 -15.03
N ASN A 596 -1.62 93.01 -15.72
CA ASN A 596 -2.57 94.06 -15.38
C ASN A 596 -3.89 93.82 -16.14
N PHE A 597 -4.98 93.66 -15.39
CA PHE A 597 -6.32 93.42 -15.93
C PHE A 597 -7.17 94.71 -16.01
N ASP A 598 -6.57 95.89 -15.83
CA ASP A 598 -7.20 97.19 -16.08
C ASP A 598 -7.32 97.46 -17.60
N LEU A 599 -8.18 96.66 -18.24
CA LEU A 599 -8.42 96.60 -19.67
C LEU A 599 -9.93 96.53 -19.93
N ASP A 600 -10.35 96.85 -21.15
CA ASP A 600 -11.74 96.61 -21.57
C ASP A 600 -12.07 95.10 -21.59
N LYS A 601 -13.36 94.79 -21.49
CA LYS A 601 -13.84 93.41 -21.30
C LYS A 601 -13.45 92.48 -22.46
N GLU A 602 -13.38 93.00 -23.69
CA GLU A 602 -12.96 92.22 -24.87
C GLU A 602 -11.48 91.84 -24.79
N LYS A 603 -10.61 92.79 -24.44
CA LYS A 603 -9.18 92.53 -24.24
C LYS A 603 -8.90 91.62 -23.06
N GLN A 604 -9.68 91.72 -21.98
CA GLN A 604 -9.57 90.78 -20.84
C GLN A 604 -9.86 89.33 -21.26
N ILE A 605 -10.88 89.11 -22.09
CA ILE A 605 -11.23 87.79 -22.64
C ILE A 605 -10.10 87.27 -23.54
N GLU A 606 -9.61 88.11 -24.45
CA GLU A 606 -8.53 87.75 -25.36
C GLU A 606 -7.26 87.38 -24.61
N LEU A 607 -6.90 88.15 -23.57
CA LEU A 607 -5.74 87.90 -22.72
C LEU A 607 -5.85 86.54 -22.03
N LEU A 608 -6.94 86.27 -21.30
CA LEU A 608 -7.14 84.99 -20.60
C LEU A 608 -7.13 83.80 -21.55
N ASN A 609 -7.78 83.92 -22.71
CA ASN A 609 -7.80 82.87 -23.72
C ASN A 609 -6.41 82.63 -24.34
N SER A 610 -5.63 83.68 -24.56
CA SER A 610 -4.26 83.56 -25.08
C SER A 610 -3.34 82.80 -24.12
N TYR A 611 -3.44 83.07 -22.81
CA TYR A 611 -2.67 82.35 -21.79
C TYR A 611 -3.13 80.90 -21.67
N ASN A 612 -4.45 80.64 -21.75
CA ASN A 612 -5.00 79.29 -21.76
C ASN A 612 -4.53 78.48 -22.99
N LEU A 613 -4.50 79.10 -24.17
CA LEU A 613 -3.99 78.51 -25.40
C LEU A 613 -2.49 78.23 -25.31
N LYS A 614 -1.68 79.22 -24.90
CA LYS A 614 -0.22 79.04 -24.71
C LYS A 614 0.07 77.93 -23.69
N TRP A 615 -0.69 77.86 -22.60
CA TRP A 615 -0.58 76.78 -21.61
C TRP A 615 -0.91 75.41 -22.21
N PHE A 616 -1.96 75.35 -23.02
CA PHE A 616 -2.42 74.14 -23.71
C PHE A 616 -1.42 73.65 -24.76
N GLU A 617 -0.79 74.57 -25.50
CA GLU A 617 0.23 74.27 -26.51
C GLU A 617 1.53 73.69 -25.92
N LEU A 618 1.88 74.07 -24.68
CA LEU A 618 3.08 73.61 -23.99
C LEU A 618 3.09 72.10 -23.61
N ARG A 619 2.03 71.35 -23.92
CA ARG A 619 1.85 69.89 -23.70
C ARG A 619 2.06 69.44 -22.23
N ASP A 620 1.72 68.19 -21.94
CA ASP A 620 1.69 67.66 -20.56
C ASP A 620 3.06 67.71 -19.87
N THR A 621 3.07 68.13 -18.60
CA THR A 621 4.27 68.08 -17.74
C THR A 621 4.10 67.04 -16.63
N PHE A 622 5.18 66.66 -15.95
CA PHE A 622 5.14 65.71 -14.84
C PHE A 622 4.62 66.29 -13.51
N ASN A 623 4.22 67.57 -13.45
CA ASN A 623 3.79 68.24 -12.23
C ASN A 623 2.27 68.50 -12.25
N SER A 624 1.50 67.55 -11.69
CA SER A 624 0.04 67.67 -11.57
C SER A 624 -0.40 68.90 -10.78
N ASP A 625 0.43 69.34 -9.82
CA ASP A 625 0.08 70.43 -8.91
C ASP A 625 0.19 71.77 -9.62
N LEU A 626 1.19 71.97 -10.50
CA LEU A 626 1.32 73.19 -11.30
C LEU A 626 0.17 73.36 -12.30
N ASP A 627 -0.20 72.29 -13.01
CA ASP A 627 -1.33 72.31 -13.94
C ASP A 627 -2.66 72.56 -13.22
N GLN A 628 -2.83 71.99 -12.01
CA GLN A 628 -4.01 72.27 -11.18
C GLN A 628 -4.01 73.71 -10.65
N ASN A 629 -2.88 74.23 -10.18
CA ASN A 629 -2.75 75.59 -9.66
C ASN A 629 -3.01 76.65 -10.74
N PHE A 630 -2.48 76.46 -11.95
CA PHE A 630 -2.76 77.35 -13.08
C PHE A 630 -4.25 77.36 -13.41
N LYS A 631 -4.86 76.17 -13.50
CA LYS A 631 -6.30 76.04 -13.81
C LYS A 631 -7.16 76.71 -12.75
N THR A 632 -6.88 76.48 -11.47
CA THR A 632 -7.60 77.12 -10.36
C THR A 632 -7.46 78.63 -10.44
N PHE A 633 -6.24 79.15 -10.62
CA PHE A 633 -6.00 80.60 -10.72
C PHE A 633 -6.73 81.24 -11.91
N LEU A 634 -6.68 80.60 -13.09
CA LEU A 634 -7.35 81.09 -14.30
C LEU A 634 -8.88 81.13 -14.10
N GLN A 635 -9.46 80.12 -13.46
CA GLN A 635 -10.89 80.06 -13.12
C GLN A 635 -11.29 81.12 -12.09
N GLU A 636 -10.48 81.32 -11.05
CA GLU A 636 -10.71 82.35 -10.03
C GLU A 636 -10.62 83.76 -10.62
N LYS A 637 -9.64 84.02 -11.50
CA LYS A 637 -9.53 85.30 -12.20
C LYS A 637 -10.68 85.55 -13.16
N ALA A 638 -11.09 84.56 -13.95
CA ALA A 638 -12.27 84.69 -14.79
C ALA A 638 -13.56 84.88 -13.98
N LYS A 639 -13.63 84.37 -12.76
CA LYS A 639 -14.76 84.63 -11.84
C LYS A 639 -14.72 86.06 -11.30
N GLN A 640 -13.55 86.58 -10.93
CA GLN A 640 -13.39 87.97 -10.47
C GLN A 640 -13.76 89.00 -11.56
N LEU A 641 -13.49 88.67 -12.84
CA LEU A 641 -13.75 89.55 -13.98
C LEU A 641 -15.14 89.33 -14.63
N ASP A 642 -15.96 88.41 -14.09
CA ASP A 642 -17.26 88.02 -14.68
C ASP A 642 -17.15 87.54 -16.15
N LEU A 643 -16.17 86.66 -16.40
CA LEU A 643 -15.81 86.07 -17.70
C LEU A 643 -15.78 84.54 -17.68
N SER A 644 -16.38 83.92 -16.67
CA SER A 644 -16.31 82.46 -16.45
C SER A 644 -16.91 81.68 -17.62
N LYS A 645 -18.01 82.16 -18.22
CA LYS A 645 -18.69 81.48 -19.34
C LYS A 645 -17.86 81.51 -20.62
N GLU A 646 -17.20 82.63 -20.89
CA GLU A 646 -16.37 82.88 -22.06
C GLU A 646 -15.11 82.00 -22.01
N LEU A 647 -14.44 81.96 -20.85
CA LEU A 647 -13.28 81.11 -20.63
C LEU A 647 -13.63 79.62 -20.73
N GLU A 648 -14.78 79.22 -20.21
CA GLU A 648 -15.26 77.84 -20.28
C GLU A 648 -15.59 77.42 -21.72
N LYS A 649 -16.25 78.30 -22.49
CA LYS A 649 -16.52 78.09 -23.92
C LYS A 649 -15.22 77.93 -24.73
N HIS A 650 -14.22 78.77 -24.47
CA HIS A 650 -12.91 78.64 -25.12
C HIS A 650 -12.19 77.34 -24.71
N SER A 651 -12.19 77.00 -23.42
CA SER A 651 -11.61 75.75 -22.91
C SER A 651 -12.27 74.50 -23.50
N GLN A 652 -13.58 74.51 -23.69
CA GLN A 652 -14.31 73.43 -24.36
C GLN A 652 -13.97 73.34 -25.85
N SER A 653 -13.78 74.48 -26.53
CA SER A 653 -13.31 74.54 -27.92
C SER A 653 -11.91 73.94 -28.07
N LEU A 654 -10.97 74.31 -27.20
CA LEU A 654 -9.61 73.74 -27.16
C LEU A 654 -9.64 72.21 -26.95
N LYS A 655 -10.47 71.71 -26.03
CA LYS A 655 -10.64 70.26 -25.80
C LYS A 655 -11.21 69.52 -27.00
N LYS A 656 -12.17 70.10 -27.72
CA LYS A 656 -12.78 69.53 -28.94
C LYS A 656 -11.82 69.51 -30.13
N SER A 657 -10.90 70.48 -30.19
CA SER A 657 -9.90 70.57 -31.27
C SER A 657 -8.80 69.49 -31.20
N ASN A 658 -8.69 68.73 -30.10
CA ASN A 658 -7.65 67.71 -29.92
C ASN A 658 -8.12 66.32 -30.45
N PRO A 659 -7.53 65.79 -31.54
CA PRO A 659 -7.97 64.53 -32.17
C PRO A 659 -7.92 63.30 -31.23
N ARG A 660 -7.10 63.34 -30.16
CA ARG A 660 -6.95 62.21 -29.23
C ARG A 660 -8.08 62.07 -28.21
N ASN A 661 -8.81 63.14 -27.90
CA ASN A 661 -9.90 63.09 -26.91
C ASN A 661 -11.23 62.59 -27.50
N ALA A 662 -11.55 62.96 -28.74
CA ALA A 662 -12.71 62.44 -29.47
C ALA A 662 -12.69 60.91 -29.65
N LEU A 663 -11.50 60.32 -29.74
CA LEU A 663 -11.26 58.86 -29.80
C LEU A 663 -11.31 58.17 -28.43
N ARG A 664 -11.11 58.92 -27.33
CA ARG A 664 -11.04 58.39 -25.96
C ARG A 664 -12.42 58.34 -25.30
N GLU A 665 -13.26 59.34 -25.54
CA GLU A 665 -14.67 59.32 -25.10
C GLU A 665 -15.46 58.22 -25.82
N LYS A 666 -15.34 58.10 -27.16
CA LYS A 666 -15.98 57.02 -27.92
C LYS A 666 -15.58 55.60 -27.51
N LYS A 667 -14.43 55.40 -26.85
CA LYS A 667 -13.94 54.09 -26.39
C LYS A 667 -14.12 53.82 -24.89
N ALA A 668 -14.43 54.83 -24.08
CA ALA A 668 -14.52 54.69 -22.62
C ALA A 668 -15.92 54.28 -22.16
N GLU A 669 -16.96 54.74 -22.86
CA GLU A 669 -18.37 54.54 -22.49
C GLU A 669 -18.82 53.06 -22.53
N PRO A 670 -18.50 52.27 -23.57
CA PRO A 670 -18.90 50.86 -23.62
C PRO A 670 -18.15 49.98 -22.61
N LYS A 671 -16.90 50.35 -22.26
CA LYS A 671 -16.06 49.59 -21.31
C LYS A 671 -16.50 49.78 -19.86
N LYS A 672 -16.97 50.97 -19.51
CA LYS A 672 -17.50 51.26 -18.17
C LYS A 672 -18.80 50.48 -17.94
N ASN A 673 -19.69 50.46 -18.94
CA ASN A 673 -20.93 49.67 -18.90
C ASN A 673 -20.67 48.16 -18.83
N LEU A 674 -19.71 47.64 -19.61
CA LEU A 674 -19.33 46.22 -19.56
C LEU A 674 -18.81 45.80 -18.18
N SER A 675 -18.03 46.66 -17.51
CA SER A 675 -17.51 46.34 -16.17
C SER A 675 -18.60 46.27 -15.10
N LEU A 676 -19.62 47.13 -15.19
CA LEU A 676 -20.76 47.14 -14.28
C LEU A 676 -21.65 45.91 -14.48
N LEU A 677 -21.95 45.55 -15.74
CA LEU A 677 -22.73 44.35 -16.07
C LEU A 677 -22.02 43.06 -15.61
N ILE A 678 -20.69 42.98 -15.73
CA ILE A 678 -19.92 41.83 -15.23
C ILE A 678 -19.96 41.74 -13.70
N GLN A 679 -19.90 42.88 -12.99
CA GLN A 679 -20.05 42.88 -11.53
C GLN A 679 -21.46 42.47 -11.09
N GLU A 680 -22.50 42.94 -11.80
CA GLU A 680 -23.88 42.58 -11.52
C GLU A 680 -24.15 41.09 -11.77
N LYS A 681 -23.62 40.55 -12.87
CA LYS A 681 -23.62 39.12 -13.15
C LYS A 681 -22.99 38.31 -12.01
N SER A 682 -21.81 38.70 -11.56
CA SER A 682 -21.10 37.99 -10.48
C SER A 682 -21.87 38.02 -9.15
N LYS A 683 -22.57 39.13 -8.85
CA LYS A 683 -23.46 39.19 -7.67
C LYS A 683 -24.63 38.19 -7.78
N LEU A 684 -25.26 38.08 -8.95
CA LEU A 684 -26.36 37.13 -9.17
C LEU A 684 -25.87 35.66 -9.13
N GLU A 685 -24.69 35.37 -9.69
CA GLU A 685 -24.07 34.04 -9.62
C GLU A 685 -23.75 33.62 -8.17
N ASN A 686 -23.24 34.55 -7.36
CA ASN A 686 -22.99 34.29 -5.94
C ASN A 686 -24.29 34.09 -5.15
N ASN A 687 -25.35 34.80 -5.50
CA ASN A 687 -26.67 34.63 -4.88
C ASN A 687 -27.30 33.27 -5.22
N LEU A 688 -26.98 32.66 -6.38
CA LEU A 688 -27.44 31.31 -6.73
C LEU A 688 -26.95 30.23 -5.73
N ALA A 689 -25.81 30.44 -5.07
CA ALA A 689 -25.31 29.53 -4.05
C ALA A 689 -26.25 29.42 -2.83
N PHE A 690 -27.06 30.44 -2.55
CA PHE A 690 -28.06 30.42 -1.47
C PHE A 690 -29.31 29.58 -1.81
N PHE A 691 -29.53 29.24 -3.09
CA PHE A 691 -30.66 28.43 -3.53
C PHE A 691 -30.35 26.93 -3.63
N LYS A 692 -29.23 26.47 -3.04
CA LYS A 692 -28.71 25.09 -3.15
C LYS A 692 -29.71 23.97 -2.79
N ASN A 693 -30.73 24.27 -1.98
CA ASN A 693 -31.79 23.34 -1.56
C ASN A 693 -33.19 23.73 -2.07
N SER A 694 -33.29 24.65 -3.03
CA SER A 694 -34.58 25.12 -3.54
C SER A 694 -35.12 24.22 -4.65
N SER A 695 -36.43 23.97 -4.66
CA SER A 695 -37.11 23.24 -5.75
C SER A 695 -36.88 23.91 -7.11
N LYS A 696 -36.77 23.11 -8.19
CA LYS A 696 -36.61 23.60 -9.57
C LYS A 696 -37.75 24.50 -10.04
N ASP A 697 -38.91 24.47 -9.37
CA ASP A 697 -40.05 25.33 -9.65
C ASP A 697 -40.09 26.63 -8.84
N ASN A 698 -39.04 26.93 -8.06
CA ASN A 698 -38.96 28.20 -7.33
C ASN A 698 -38.99 29.39 -8.31
N PRO A 699 -40.01 30.28 -8.24
CA PRO A 699 -40.17 31.38 -9.18
C PRO A 699 -38.98 32.35 -9.17
N LEU A 700 -38.41 32.62 -7.98
CA LEU A 700 -37.26 33.51 -7.81
C LEU A 700 -35.99 32.92 -8.40
N LEU A 701 -35.83 31.58 -8.32
CA LEU A 701 -34.70 30.89 -8.95
C LEU A 701 -34.81 30.96 -10.49
N LYS A 702 -36.00 30.73 -11.04
CA LYS A 702 -36.26 30.87 -12.49
C LYS A 702 -36.03 32.30 -12.97
N GLU A 703 -36.52 33.30 -12.23
CA GLU A 703 -36.32 34.71 -12.55
C GLU A 703 -34.83 35.11 -12.47
N THR A 704 -34.10 34.60 -11.48
CA THR A 704 -32.65 34.84 -11.33
C THR A 704 -31.87 34.24 -12.51
N HIS A 705 -32.22 33.03 -12.96
CA HIS A 705 -31.60 32.43 -14.14
C HIS A 705 -31.94 33.17 -15.44
N GLN A 706 -33.17 33.67 -15.60
CA GLN A 706 -33.56 34.47 -16.76
C GLN A 706 -32.81 35.81 -16.82
N LYS A 707 -32.67 36.50 -15.68
CA LYS A 707 -31.87 37.73 -15.56
C LYS A 707 -30.39 37.48 -15.88
N LEU A 708 -29.84 36.36 -15.42
CA LEU A 708 -28.48 35.95 -15.74
C LEU A 708 -28.26 35.71 -17.24
N ALA A 709 -29.17 34.99 -17.89
CA ALA A 709 -29.10 34.75 -19.33
C ALA A 709 -29.21 36.05 -20.15
N ALA A 710 -30.07 36.98 -19.73
CA ALA A 710 -30.19 38.30 -20.37
C ALA A 710 -28.89 39.12 -20.24
N LEU A 711 -28.30 39.17 -19.03
CA LEU A 711 -27.03 39.83 -18.77
C LEU A 711 -25.87 39.21 -19.57
N GLU A 712 -25.84 37.88 -19.70
CA GLU A 712 -24.81 37.20 -20.50
C GLU A 712 -24.89 37.55 -21.99
N SER A 713 -26.10 37.59 -22.53
CA SER A 713 -26.35 37.98 -23.93
C SER A 713 -25.91 39.42 -24.19
N GLU A 714 -26.24 40.34 -23.28
CA GLU A 714 -25.86 41.75 -23.38
C GLU A 714 -24.35 41.98 -23.20
N ILE A 715 -23.71 41.25 -22.29
CA ILE A 715 -22.24 41.24 -22.14
C ILE A 715 -21.57 40.71 -23.41
N GLN A 716 -22.14 39.66 -24.04
CA GLN A 716 -21.61 39.12 -25.29
C GLN A 716 -21.77 40.10 -26.46
N SER A 717 -22.92 40.78 -26.59
CA SER A 717 -23.14 41.76 -27.65
C SER A 717 -22.18 42.95 -27.51
N LEU A 718 -21.99 43.48 -26.30
CA LEU A 718 -21.04 44.56 -26.02
C LEU A 718 -19.57 44.15 -26.19
N LYS A 719 -19.23 42.88 -25.94
CA LYS A 719 -17.89 42.34 -26.23
C LYS A 719 -17.63 42.23 -27.74
N ARG A 720 -18.66 41.90 -28.54
CA ARG A 720 -18.54 41.86 -30.01
C ARG A 720 -18.40 43.24 -30.64
N ILE A 721 -18.96 44.28 -30.02
CA ILE A 721 -18.84 45.68 -30.49
C ILE A 721 -17.47 46.31 -30.12
N ASN A 722 -16.81 45.79 -29.07
CA ASN A 722 -15.53 46.31 -28.56
C ASN A 722 -14.26 45.62 -29.12
N ASN A 723 -14.41 44.53 -29.87
CA ASN A 723 -13.36 43.89 -30.67
C ASN A 723 -13.43 44.42 -32.10
#